data_AF-A0A842PCK8-F1
#
_entry.id   AF-A0A842PCK8-F1
#
_cell.length_a   1.000
_cell.length_b   1.000
_cell.length_c   1.000
_cell.angle_alpha   90.00
_cell.angle_beta   90.00
_cell.angle_gamma   90.00
#
_symmetry.space_group_name_H-M   'P 1'
#
loop_
_entity.id
_entity.type
_entity.pdbx_description
1 polymer ?
#
loop_
_entity_poly.entity_id
_entity_poly.type
_entity_poly.pdbx_seq_one_letter_code
_entity_poly.pdbx_strand_id
1 'polypeptide(L)'
;MTRKEEPLQMRIGEAKQRDVGKKRARIGPDAMDFLKVTPGDIIEVMGSRSSCAVVWPVDEDEKLPDIIRVDGQTRKNVGASLNDFVKIRKVTSKFAKTVSLTPVNDSVTVDKEFTDFVKNRLKGLPITHGDEISVMILGNSMDFKISKTTPKGVVKIDRTTNLNISTETSVDRKVRVTYEEVGGLRREIKAMREIVELPLKHPELFARLGVEPHSGILLYGPPGCGKTLLAKVMASESEANMFPINGPEIMNKYYGETEAKLRDIFKEAKDNSPSIIFIDEIDAIAPKREEAYGDVEKRVVAQLLALMDGLNDRGNVIVLGATNRPDSVDPALRRPGRFDREFEISVPNEDGRLEILEIHTRGMPISDDVDLKDLSSELHGYTGADIKSLCREAALKSIRRYLPEIDLETEKIPSEVLQSMQIKLIDFYDAMHEVVPTAMREFYVERSKVWWKDVGGLDEIKKSLSDNLIIAMKEPGKFTKMGIKPPKGALIYGPPGCGKTLLARALATETGANMILVRGPEILSKWLGESEKAVREIFRKAKASSPCVVIFDELDSIARSKSGEGGTGETILSQLLTEIEEGSSSRVVVIGITNRPDVLDNSLLRTGRLDLVLYVPPPDEKGRLEIIKILTQKMPLASDVKLQEIAVATQNYTGADLAALCREAAIEAMRSNSIKISSHDFSNSLKRVRPSITKEVDQWYNTVKETISNVVPKTEDKSFYG
;
A
#
# COMPACT_ATOMS: atom_id res chain seq x y z
N MET A 1 39.26 -39.98 5.89
CA MET A 1 38.28 -39.91 4.79
C MET A 1 37.15 -38.98 5.22
N THR A 2 37.24 -37.68 4.90
CA THR A 2 36.17 -36.71 5.14
C THR A 2 35.06 -36.97 4.11
N ARG A 3 33.90 -37.49 4.56
CA ARG A 3 32.71 -37.58 3.71
C ARG A 3 32.40 -36.17 3.19
N LYS A 4 32.47 -35.97 1.88
CA LYS A 4 32.01 -34.72 1.26
C LYS A 4 30.53 -34.59 1.61
N GLU A 5 30.17 -33.58 2.39
CA GLU A 5 28.78 -33.23 2.65
C GLU A 5 28.09 -32.98 1.30
N GLU A 6 27.04 -33.74 1.03
CA GLU A 6 26.30 -33.61 -0.23
C GLU A 6 25.59 -32.26 -0.25
N PRO A 7 25.74 -31.48 -1.34
CA PRO A 7 25.07 -30.20 -1.45
C PRO A 7 23.56 -30.41 -1.63
N LEU A 8 22.76 -29.72 -0.82
CA LEU A 8 21.30 -29.71 -0.95
C LEU A 8 20.92 -28.76 -2.10
N GLN A 9 20.01 -29.18 -2.97
CA GLN A 9 19.50 -28.33 -4.04
C GLN A 9 18.21 -27.66 -3.56
N MET A 10 18.15 -26.33 -3.63
CA MET A 10 16.98 -25.54 -3.25
C MET A 10 16.67 -24.49 -4.31
N ARG A 11 15.43 -24.03 -4.35
CA ARG A 11 14.96 -22.96 -5.24
C ARG A 11 15.12 -21.61 -4.56
N ILE A 12 15.64 -20.60 -5.27
CA ILE A 12 15.77 -19.25 -4.72
C ILE A 12 14.39 -18.57 -4.62
N GLY A 13 14.10 -18.03 -3.45
CA GLY A 13 12.98 -17.13 -3.17
C GLY A 13 13.43 -15.74 -2.75
N GLU A 14 12.47 -14.83 -2.73
CA GLU A 14 12.65 -13.43 -2.33
C GLU A 14 12.80 -13.29 -0.81
N ALA A 15 13.68 -12.40 -0.36
CA ALA A 15 13.86 -12.10 1.06
C ALA A 15 12.76 -11.17 1.59
N LYS A 16 12.46 -11.28 2.89
CA LYS A 16 11.60 -10.30 3.57
C LYS A 16 12.37 -8.99 3.76
N GLN A 17 11.64 -7.87 3.75
CA GLN A 17 12.19 -6.52 3.80
C GLN A 17 13.17 -6.29 4.97
N ARG A 18 12.87 -6.84 6.15
CA ARG A 18 13.71 -6.80 7.36
C ARG A 18 15.06 -7.52 7.28
N ASP A 19 15.23 -8.42 6.32
CA ASP A 19 16.44 -9.25 6.15
C ASP A 19 17.36 -8.75 5.02
N VAL A 20 16.89 -7.80 4.20
CA VAL A 20 17.66 -7.22 3.09
C VAL A 20 18.90 -6.48 3.61
N GLY A 21 20.07 -6.76 3.03
CA GLY A 21 21.34 -6.14 3.41
C GLY A 21 22.01 -6.77 4.64
N LYS A 22 21.41 -7.82 5.24
CA LYS A 22 22.00 -8.57 6.37
C LYS A 22 22.65 -9.90 5.94
N LYS A 23 22.67 -10.22 4.64
CA LYS A 23 23.14 -11.51 4.10
C LYS A 23 22.53 -12.72 4.82
N ARG A 24 21.23 -12.67 5.12
CA ARG A 24 20.50 -13.77 5.76
C ARG A 24 19.85 -14.68 4.71
N ALA A 25 20.02 -15.97 4.88
CA ALA A 25 19.35 -17.01 4.11
C ALA A 25 18.31 -17.70 5.00
N ARG A 26 17.02 -17.53 4.70
CA ARG A 26 15.96 -18.26 5.40
C ARG A 26 15.69 -19.60 4.74
N ILE A 27 15.78 -20.67 5.52
CA ILE A 27 15.53 -22.05 5.09
C ILE A 27 14.59 -22.77 6.07
N GLY A 28 13.84 -23.74 5.56
CA GLY A 28 12.90 -24.53 6.36
C GLY A 28 13.62 -25.44 7.38
N PRO A 29 12.91 -25.93 8.41
CA PRO A 29 13.47 -26.82 9.42
C PRO A 29 14.04 -28.11 8.83
N ASP A 30 13.35 -28.73 7.87
CA ASP A 30 13.80 -29.96 7.21
C ASP A 30 15.14 -29.77 6.48
N ALA A 31 15.31 -28.62 5.82
CA ALA A 31 16.56 -28.25 5.14
C ALA A 31 17.69 -27.98 6.13
N MET A 32 17.39 -27.39 7.30
CA MET A 32 18.37 -27.20 8.38
C MET A 32 18.87 -28.53 8.94
N ASP A 33 17.95 -29.47 9.17
CA ASP A 33 18.26 -30.79 9.69
C ASP A 33 19.10 -31.60 8.69
N PHE A 34 18.77 -31.54 7.41
CA PHE A 34 19.56 -32.18 6.35
C PHE A 34 21.00 -31.65 6.28
N LEU A 35 21.15 -30.31 6.32
CA LEU A 35 22.45 -29.63 6.30
C LEU A 35 23.19 -29.67 7.64
N LYS A 36 22.52 -30.11 8.71
CA LYS A 36 22.99 -30.08 10.11
C LYS A 36 23.49 -28.69 10.51
N VAL A 37 22.71 -27.66 10.19
CA VAL A 37 23.01 -26.25 10.49
C VAL A 37 22.08 -25.72 11.57
N THR A 38 22.61 -24.87 12.44
CA THR A 38 21.82 -24.13 13.44
C THR A 38 21.66 -22.66 13.02
N PRO A 39 20.64 -21.94 13.50
CA PRO A 39 20.52 -20.50 13.26
C PRO A 39 21.82 -19.76 13.62
N GLY A 40 22.35 -18.97 12.68
CA GLY A 40 23.64 -18.27 12.81
C GLY A 40 24.85 -18.97 12.17
N ASP A 41 24.71 -20.23 11.75
CA ASP A 41 25.72 -20.91 10.93
C ASP A 41 25.81 -20.27 9.53
N ILE A 42 26.92 -20.50 8.83
CA ILE A 42 27.12 -20.01 7.47
C ILE A 42 27.01 -21.14 6.47
N ILE A 43 26.32 -20.83 5.38
CA ILE A 43 26.23 -21.67 4.20
C ILE A 43 26.90 -20.97 3.02
N GLU A 44 27.48 -21.78 2.15
CA GLU A 44 27.90 -21.40 0.81
C GLU A 44 26.77 -21.72 -0.17
N VAL A 45 26.37 -20.72 -0.93
CA VAL A 45 25.33 -20.81 -1.96
C VAL A 45 26.03 -20.79 -3.32
N MET A 46 25.87 -21.87 -4.08
CA MET A 46 26.53 -22.11 -5.36
C MET A 46 25.51 -22.06 -6.50
N GLY A 47 25.65 -21.05 -7.35
CA GLY A 47 24.95 -20.89 -8.63
C GLY A 47 25.96 -20.81 -9.78
N SER A 48 25.87 -19.78 -10.62
CA SER A 48 26.92 -19.48 -11.61
C SER A 48 28.22 -19.00 -10.95
N ARG A 49 28.09 -18.38 -9.79
CA ARG A 49 29.16 -18.02 -8.86
C ARG A 49 28.82 -18.55 -7.46
N SER A 50 29.82 -18.64 -6.61
CA SER A 50 29.66 -19.04 -5.20
C SER A 50 29.70 -17.81 -4.30
N SER A 51 28.71 -17.67 -3.42
CA SER A 51 28.70 -16.67 -2.35
C SER A 51 28.30 -17.30 -1.02
N CYS A 52 28.19 -16.50 0.04
CA CYS A 52 27.94 -16.97 1.40
C CYS A 52 26.82 -16.18 2.10
N ALA A 53 26.03 -16.87 2.92
CA ALA A 53 24.94 -16.29 3.70
C ALA A 53 24.82 -16.93 5.09
N VAL A 54 24.24 -16.19 6.04
CA VAL A 54 23.96 -16.65 7.40
C VAL A 54 22.60 -17.33 7.45
N VAL A 55 22.54 -18.55 7.97
CA VAL A 55 21.31 -19.35 8.09
C VAL A 55 20.39 -18.76 9.14
N TRP A 56 19.10 -18.61 8.79
CA TRP A 56 18.05 -18.17 9.69
C TRP A 56 16.77 -18.99 9.48
N PRO A 57 15.93 -19.22 10.51
CA PRO A 57 14.69 -19.98 10.34
C PRO A 57 13.64 -19.19 9.55
N VAL A 58 12.81 -19.92 8.80
CA VAL A 58 11.57 -19.40 8.21
C VAL A 58 10.56 -19.15 9.34
N ASP A 59 9.66 -18.17 9.16
CA ASP A 59 8.60 -17.88 10.14
C ASP A 59 7.53 -19.01 10.11
N GLU A 60 6.88 -19.27 11.24
CA GLU A 60 6.00 -20.45 11.44
C GLU A 60 4.85 -20.57 10.42
N ASP A 61 4.44 -19.46 9.80
CA ASP A 61 3.32 -19.38 8.85
C ASP A 61 3.64 -19.90 7.44
N GLU A 62 4.90 -20.20 7.11
CA GLU A 62 5.33 -20.51 5.74
C GLU A 62 6.03 -21.87 5.63
N LYS A 63 5.24 -22.93 5.40
CA LYS A 63 5.73 -24.30 5.18
C LYS A 63 6.04 -24.58 3.70
N LEU A 64 7.06 -23.92 3.14
CA LEU A 64 7.63 -24.29 1.84
C LEU A 64 9.03 -24.89 2.06
N PRO A 65 9.18 -26.23 2.04
CA PRO A 65 10.43 -26.89 2.45
C PRO A 65 11.59 -26.65 1.47
N ASP A 66 11.30 -26.40 0.19
CA ASP A 66 12.31 -26.41 -0.89
C ASP A 66 12.84 -25.02 -1.30
N ILE A 67 12.47 -23.96 -0.59
CA ILE A 67 12.81 -22.57 -0.96
C ILE A 67 13.84 -21.97 0.00
N ILE A 68 14.93 -21.44 -0.55
CA ILE A 68 15.90 -20.61 0.17
C ILE A 68 15.64 -19.14 -0.15
N ARG A 69 15.31 -18.34 0.86
CA ARG A 69 15.08 -16.90 0.68
C ARG A 69 16.34 -16.11 0.97
N VAL A 70 16.82 -15.41 -0.04
CA VAL A 70 18.05 -14.59 0.01
C VAL A 70 17.78 -13.22 -0.62
N ASP A 71 18.50 -12.21 -0.14
CA ASP A 71 18.35 -10.84 -0.62
C ASP A 71 18.92 -10.66 -2.04
N GLY A 72 18.47 -9.60 -2.73
CA GLY A 72 18.91 -9.28 -4.09
C GLY A 72 20.44 -9.17 -4.25
N GLN A 73 21.14 -8.63 -3.24
CA GLN A 73 22.60 -8.55 -3.27
C GLN A 73 23.27 -9.93 -3.23
N THR A 74 22.79 -10.85 -2.37
CA THR A 74 23.31 -12.23 -2.35
C THR A 74 22.97 -12.96 -3.64
N ARG A 75 21.76 -12.77 -4.20
CA ARG A 75 21.40 -13.31 -5.52
C ARG A 75 22.35 -12.84 -6.63
N LYS A 76 22.67 -11.55 -6.65
CA LYS A 76 23.64 -10.94 -7.59
C LYS A 76 25.03 -11.57 -7.46
N ASN A 77 25.51 -11.77 -6.23
CA ASN A 77 26.82 -12.36 -5.97
C ASN A 77 26.89 -13.83 -6.41
N VAL A 78 25.82 -14.59 -6.20
CA VAL A 78 25.68 -15.98 -6.67
C VAL A 78 25.45 -16.05 -8.18
N GLY A 79 25.01 -14.95 -8.80
CA GLY A 79 24.65 -14.87 -10.21
C GLY A 79 23.50 -15.82 -10.53
N ALA A 80 22.45 -15.78 -9.70
CA ALA A 80 21.24 -16.59 -9.86
C ALA A 80 20.01 -15.69 -9.73
N SER A 81 18.98 -16.03 -10.49
CA SER A 81 17.69 -15.35 -10.47
C SER A 81 16.75 -15.94 -9.43
N LEU A 82 15.64 -15.25 -9.17
CA LEU A 82 14.52 -15.84 -8.45
C LEU A 82 14.04 -17.11 -9.20
N ASN A 83 13.66 -18.14 -8.45
CA ASN A 83 13.24 -19.46 -8.95
C ASN A 83 14.33 -20.36 -9.55
N ASP A 84 15.57 -19.89 -9.67
CA ASP A 84 16.67 -20.76 -10.07
C ASP A 84 17.00 -21.76 -8.98
N PHE A 85 17.53 -22.91 -9.39
CA PHE A 85 18.05 -23.91 -8.48
C PHE A 85 19.50 -23.60 -8.11
N VAL A 86 19.77 -23.55 -6.82
CA VAL A 86 21.11 -23.41 -6.26
C VAL A 86 21.46 -24.57 -5.37
N LYS A 87 22.76 -24.86 -5.29
CA LYS A 87 23.31 -25.87 -4.41
C LYS A 87 23.84 -25.19 -3.15
N ILE A 88 23.41 -25.66 -2.00
CA ILE A 88 23.84 -25.11 -0.71
C ILE A 88 24.62 -26.15 0.10
N ARG A 89 25.65 -25.67 0.79
CA ARG A 89 26.50 -26.51 1.65
C ARG A 89 26.92 -25.73 2.90
N LYS A 90 27.05 -26.43 4.03
CA LYS A 90 27.61 -25.87 5.26
C LYS A 90 29.08 -25.52 5.07
N VAL A 91 29.50 -24.33 5.52
CA VAL A 91 30.91 -23.92 5.47
C VAL A 91 31.33 -23.30 6.79
N THR A 92 32.51 -23.69 7.28
CA THR A 92 33.11 -23.08 8.47
C THR A 92 33.83 -21.79 8.11
N SER A 93 33.37 -20.65 8.62
CA SER A 93 34.02 -19.36 8.39
C SER A 93 35.22 -19.15 9.30
N LYS A 94 36.30 -18.58 8.77
CA LYS A 94 37.45 -18.10 9.56
C LYS A 94 37.38 -16.58 9.75
N PHE A 95 38.01 -16.05 10.78
CA PHE A 95 38.14 -14.59 10.93
C PHE A 95 39.15 -14.03 9.92
N ALA A 96 38.78 -12.95 9.25
CA ALA A 96 39.65 -12.29 8.28
C ALA A 96 40.79 -11.53 8.98
N LYS A 97 42.02 -11.68 8.49
CA LYS A 97 43.17 -10.86 8.91
C LYS A 97 43.20 -9.55 8.13
N THR A 98 43.06 -9.64 6.80
CA THR A 98 43.06 -8.50 5.89
C THR A 98 41.98 -8.65 4.84
N VAL A 99 41.24 -7.57 4.57
CA VAL A 99 40.21 -7.49 3.51
C VAL A 99 40.47 -6.24 2.68
N SER A 100 40.50 -6.39 1.37
CA SER A 100 40.61 -5.27 0.43
C SER A 100 39.30 -5.04 -0.29
N LEU A 101 38.75 -3.84 -0.17
CA LEU A 101 37.51 -3.40 -0.82
C LEU A 101 37.81 -2.39 -1.92
N THR A 102 37.04 -2.46 -3.01
CA THR A 102 37.12 -1.53 -4.14
C THR A 102 35.73 -0.96 -4.39
N PRO A 103 35.55 0.37 -4.36
CA PRO A 103 34.25 0.98 -4.63
C PRO A 103 33.83 0.75 -6.09
N VAL A 104 32.53 0.56 -6.31
CA VAL A 104 31.97 0.29 -7.64
C VAL A 104 31.39 1.55 -8.28
N ASN A 105 30.68 2.37 -7.51
CA ASN A 105 29.84 3.44 -8.07
C ASN A 105 30.46 4.84 -7.93
N ASP A 106 31.20 5.12 -6.85
CA ASP A 106 31.71 6.46 -6.54
C ASP A 106 33.19 6.43 -6.16
N SER A 107 33.94 7.48 -6.52
CA SER A 107 35.29 7.71 -6.00
C SER A 107 35.21 8.25 -4.58
N VAL A 108 36.04 7.70 -3.69
CA VAL A 108 35.95 7.99 -2.25
C VAL A 108 37.27 8.49 -1.72
N THR A 109 37.22 9.54 -0.91
CA THR A 109 38.33 9.96 -0.05
C THR A 109 38.39 9.00 1.15
N VAL A 110 39.32 8.05 1.09
CA VAL A 110 39.48 7.03 2.12
C VAL A 110 40.24 7.60 3.31
N ASP A 111 39.51 8.04 4.33
CA ASP A 111 40.07 8.40 5.63
C ASP A 111 40.05 7.21 6.61
N LYS A 112 40.83 7.31 7.69
CA LYS A 112 40.85 6.28 8.76
C LYS A 112 39.49 6.13 9.43
N GLU A 113 38.79 7.24 9.67
CA GLU A 113 37.43 7.27 10.23
C GLU A 113 36.41 6.59 9.30
N PHE A 114 36.50 6.86 8.00
CA PHE A 114 35.65 6.21 7.00
C PHE A 114 35.87 4.69 6.97
N THR A 115 37.13 4.26 7.05
CA THR A 115 37.50 2.85 7.10
C THR A 115 36.93 2.17 8.35
N ASP A 116 36.98 2.84 9.50
CA ASP A 116 36.42 2.34 10.75
C ASP A 116 34.89 2.30 10.73
N PHE A 117 34.24 3.29 10.10
CA PHE A 117 32.78 3.30 9.87
C PHE A 117 32.33 2.10 9.05
N VAL A 118 32.95 1.87 7.89
CA VAL A 118 32.65 0.73 7.01
C VAL A 118 32.92 -0.60 7.74
N LYS A 119 34.02 -0.69 8.49
CA LYS A 119 34.36 -1.88 9.28
C LYS A 119 33.31 -2.19 10.36
N ASN A 120 32.82 -1.18 11.08
CA ASN A 120 31.76 -1.37 12.07
C ASN A 120 30.46 -1.89 11.43
N ARG A 121 30.12 -1.39 10.23
CA ARG A 121 28.91 -1.82 9.52
C ARG A 121 29.00 -3.23 8.94
N LEU A 122 30.20 -3.64 8.51
CA LEU A 122 30.47 -4.96 7.95
C LEU A 122 30.78 -6.03 9.01
N LYS A 123 30.86 -5.65 10.28
CA LYS A 123 31.21 -6.56 11.38
C LYS A 123 30.25 -7.75 11.44
N GLY A 124 30.81 -8.96 11.50
CA GLY A 124 30.05 -10.21 11.62
C GLY A 124 29.43 -10.72 10.32
N LEU A 125 29.49 -9.97 9.22
CA LEU A 125 29.00 -10.42 7.91
C LEU A 125 29.97 -11.45 7.29
N PRO A 126 29.46 -12.55 6.73
CA PRO A 126 30.26 -13.47 5.95
C PRO A 126 30.54 -12.89 4.55
N ILE A 127 31.80 -12.97 4.14
CA ILE A 127 32.25 -12.42 2.87
C ILE A 127 33.14 -13.41 2.12
N THR A 128 33.05 -13.39 0.80
CA THR A 128 33.89 -14.19 -0.11
C THR A 128 34.57 -13.29 -1.13
N HIS A 129 35.70 -13.73 -1.68
CA HIS A 129 36.39 -13.00 -2.75
C HIS A 129 35.48 -12.83 -3.98
N GLY A 130 35.37 -11.61 -4.49
CA GLY A 130 34.54 -11.27 -5.64
C GLY A 130 33.09 -10.91 -5.32
N ASP A 131 32.66 -11.06 -4.06
CA ASP A 131 31.36 -10.57 -3.60
C ASP A 131 31.30 -9.03 -3.70
N GLU A 132 30.15 -8.52 -4.10
CA GLU A 132 29.78 -7.11 -3.97
C GLU A 132 28.90 -6.94 -2.72
N ILE A 133 29.16 -5.90 -1.93
CA ILE A 133 28.43 -5.60 -0.69
C ILE A 133 28.08 -4.13 -0.67
N SER A 134 26.79 -3.85 -0.43
CA SER A 134 26.27 -2.51 -0.25
C SER A 134 26.34 -2.10 1.21
N VAL A 135 26.93 -0.94 1.47
CA VAL A 135 26.98 -0.31 2.80
C VAL A 135 26.21 0.98 2.73
N MET A 136 25.21 1.15 3.60
CA MET A 136 24.49 2.41 3.70
C MET A 136 25.31 3.43 4.50
N ILE A 137 25.61 4.56 3.86
CA ILE A 137 26.38 5.68 4.38
C ILE A 137 25.51 6.93 4.21
N LEU A 138 25.08 7.52 5.32
CA LEU A 138 24.29 8.77 5.32
C LEU A 138 23.04 8.72 4.39
N GLY A 139 22.34 7.59 4.39
CA GLY A 139 21.15 7.38 3.56
C GLY A 139 21.40 6.94 2.10
N ASN A 140 22.65 6.96 1.63
CA ASN A 140 23.03 6.45 0.32
C ASN A 140 23.67 5.05 0.43
N SER A 141 23.31 4.12 -0.45
CA SER A 141 23.97 2.81 -0.54
C SER A 141 25.21 2.91 -1.42
N MET A 142 26.37 2.62 -0.85
CA MET A 142 27.62 2.54 -1.61
C MET A 142 28.07 1.09 -1.73
N ASP A 143 28.34 0.67 -2.97
CA ASP A 143 28.70 -0.70 -3.28
C ASP A 143 30.22 -0.89 -3.30
N PHE A 144 30.67 -1.93 -2.60
CA PHE A 144 32.07 -2.34 -2.55
C PHE A 144 32.23 -3.75 -3.08
N LYS A 145 33.19 -3.94 -3.99
CA LYS A 145 33.64 -5.25 -4.43
C LYS A 145 34.81 -5.73 -3.60
N ILE A 146 34.77 -6.98 -3.18
CA ILE A 146 35.85 -7.60 -2.39
C ILE A 146 36.93 -8.11 -3.33
N SER A 147 38.04 -7.37 -3.38
CA SER A 147 39.16 -7.66 -4.27
C SER A 147 40.09 -8.74 -3.72
N LYS A 148 40.36 -8.74 -2.40
CA LYS A 148 41.26 -9.74 -1.77
C LYS A 148 40.83 -10.04 -0.33
N THR A 149 40.94 -11.30 0.07
CA THR A 149 40.73 -11.78 1.46
C THR A 149 41.87 -12.68 1.91
N THR A 150 42.34 -12.48 3.15
CA THR A 150 43.35 -13.33 3.79
C THR A 150 42.81 -13.83 5.14
N PRO A 151 42.63 -15.14 5.35
CA PRO A 151 42.89 -16.27 4.45
C PRO A 151 41.88 -16.37 3.28
N LYS A 152 42.24 -17.11 2.22
CA LYS A 152 41.32 -17.41 1.09
C LYS A 152 40.17 -18.30 1.57
N GLY A 153 38.96 -18.04 1.06
CA GLY A 153 37.72 -18.73 1.41
C GLY A 153 36.69 -17.80 2.03
N VAL A 154 35.66 -18.38 2.64
CA VAL A 154 34.61 -17.64 3.36
C VAL A 154 35.16 -17.12 4.68
N VAL A 155 35.14 -15.79 4.86
CA VAL A 155 35.67 -15.14 6.06
C VAL A 155 34.64 -14.23 6.73
N LYS A 156 34.73 -14.07 8.05
CA LYS A 156 33.98 -13.08 8.83
C LYS A 156 34.88 -11.90 9.16
N ILE A 157 34.36 -10.68 9.05
CA ILE A 157 35.04 -9.47 9.51
C ILE A 157 34.83 -9.33 11.02
N ASP A 158 35.93 -9.10 11.74
CA ASP A 158 35.93 -8.82 13.18
C ASP A 158 36.69 -7.52 13.51
N ARG A 159 36.66 -7.08 14.77
CA ARG A 159 37.32 -5.87 15.25
C ARG A 159 38.83 -5.85 14.99
N THR A 160 39.48 -7.01 14.91
CA THR A 160 40.92 -7.11 14.65
C THR A 160 41.29 -7.18 13.16
N THR A 161 40.32 -7.19 12.25
CA THR A 161 40.56 -7.24 10.80
C THR A 161 41.08 -5.89 10.29
N ASN A 162 42.14 -5.89 9.50
CA ASN A 162 42.61 -4.70 8.79
C ASN A 162 41.88 -4.57 7.45
N LEU A 163 41.21 -3.44 7.24
CA LEU A 163 40.38 -3.19 6.06
C LEU A 163 41.08 -2.13 5.21
N ASN A 164 41.38 -2.45 3.95
CA ASN A 164 42.02 -1.54 3.00
C ASN A 164 41.01 -1.20 1.90
N ILE A 165 40.65 0.07 1.74
CA ILE A 165 39.74 0.53 0.68
C ILE A 165 40.58 1.19 -0.42
N SER A 166 40.44 0.75 -1.67
CA SER A 166 41.08 1.42 -2.81
C SER A 166 40.30 2.66 -3.24
N THR A 167 40.98 3.65 -3.80
CA THR A 167 40.38 4.90 -4.31
C THR A 167 39.89 4.79 -5.76
N GLU A 168 40.34 3.78 -6.50
CA GLU A 168 39.93 3.54 -7.90
C GLU A 168 38.62 2.78 -7.98
N THR A 169 37.74 3.17 -8.92
CA THR A 169 36.45 2.52 -9.18
C THR A 169 36.58 1.40 -10.21
N SER A 170 35.83 0.31 -10.03
CA SER A 170 35.71 -0.71 -11.07
C SER A 170 34.69 -0.27 -12.13
N VAL A 171 35.05 -0.35 -13.42
CA VAL A 171 34.26 0.15 -14.56
C VAL A 171 32.75 -0.15 -14.47
N ASP A 172 32.01 0.96 -14.43
CA ASP A 172 30.62 1.26 -14.81
C ASP A 172 29.68 0.06 -15.00
N ARG A 173 28.86 -0.20 -13.99
CA ARG A 173 27.66 -1.03 -14.11
C ARG A 173 26.47 -0.29 -13.51
N LYS A 174 25.41 -0.14 -14.31
CA LYS A 174 24.13 0.45 -13.89
C LYS A 174 23.67 -0.12 -12.54
N VAL A 175 23.25 0.74 -11.63
CA VAL A 175 22.62 0.38 -10.35
C VAL A 175 21.47 -0.59 -10.64
N ARG A 176 21.58 -1.83 -10.16
CA ARG A 176 20.61 -2.91 -10.41
C ARG A 176 19.50 -2.79 -9.36
N VAL A 177 18.35 -2.27 -9.79
CA VAL A 177 17.13 -2.15 -8.95
C VAL A 177 16.50 -3.55 -8.84
N THR A 178 16.15 -3.99 -7.63
CA THR A 178 15.57 -5.33 -7.36
C THR A 178 14.12 -5.23 -6.87
N TYR A 179 13.40 -6.36 -6.82
CA TYR A 179 12.01 -6.39 -6.35
C TYR A 179 11.86 -5.90 -4.90
N GLU A 180 12.89 -6.06 -4.08
CA GLU A 180 12.91 -5.57 -2.70
C GLU A 180 12.98 -4.03 -2.57
N GLU A 181 13.15 -3.32 -3.69
CA GLU A 181 13.05 -1.86 -3.75
C GLU A 181 11.64 -1.37 -4.12
N VAL A 182 10.71 -2.29 -4.38
CA VAL A 182 9.29 -2.01 -4.66
C VAL A 182 8.42 -2.50 -3.51
N GLY A 183 7.80 -1.55 -2.78
CA GLY A 183 6.87 -1.86 -1.70
C GLY A 183 5.41 -1.85 -2.15
N GLY A 184 4.57 -2.69 -1.55
CA GLY A 184 3.11 -2.63 -1.66
C GLY A 184 2.48 -3.25 -2.93
N LEU A 185 3.28 -3.66 -3.92
CA LEU A 185 2.79 -4.18 -5.22
C LEU A 185 2.96 -5.70 -5.37
N ARG A 186 2.86 -6.47 -4.29
CA ARG A 186 3.17 -7.92 -4.32
C ARG A 186 2.31 -8.71 -5.31
N ARG A 187 1.03 -8.35 -5.48
CA ARG A 187 0.11 -9.06 -6.38
C ARG A 187 0.44 -8.77 -7.83
N GLU A 188 0.68 -7.50 -8.12
CA GLU A 188 1.00 -6.96 -9.43
C GLU A 188 2.37 -7.49 -9.88
N ILE A 189 3.37 -7.49 -8.99
CA ILE A 189 4.69 -8.08 -9.23
C ILE A 189 4.56 -9.56 -9.57
N LYS A 190 3.79 -10.35 -8.79
CA LYS A 190 3.62 -11.78 -9.07
C LYS A 190 3.03 -12.02 -10.47
N ALA A 191 1.98 -11.30 -10.84
CA ALA A 191 1.36 -11.42 -12.15
C ALA A 191 2.30 -10.97 -13.28
N MET A 192 3.00 -9.85 -13.10
CA MET A 192 3.98 -9.35 -14.06
C MET A 192 5.15 -10.31 -14.27
N ARG A 193 5.58 -11.03 -13.24
CA ARG A 193 6.63 -12.05 -13.36
C ARG A 193 6.19 -13.22 -14.24
N GLU A 194 4.95 -13.67 -14.10
CA GLU A 194 4.42 -14.75 -14.94
C GLU A 194 4.31 -14.33 -16.42
N ILE A 195 3.99 -13.05 -16.69
CA ILE A 195 3.76 -12.55 -18.04
C ILE A 195 5.05 -12.06 -18.73
N VAL A 196 6.00 -11.49 -17.99
CA VAL A 196 7.22 -10.88 -18.55
C VAL A 196 8.47 -11.73 -18.30
N GLU A 197 8.69 -12.18 -17.06
CA GLU A 197 9.92 -12.89 -16.68
C GLU A 197 9.95 -14.30 -17.29
N LEU A 198 8.81 -15.01 -17.28
CA LEU A 198 8.72 -16.39 -17.75
C LEU A 198 8.99 -16.52 -19.27
N PRO A 199 8.39 -15.71 -20.17
CA PRO A 199 8.71 -15.79 -21.60
C PRO A 199 10.16 -15.41 -21.93
N LEU A 200 10.74 -14.46 -21.21
CA LEU A 200 12.11 -13.99 -21.48
C LEU A 200 13.16 -15.02 -21.03
N LYS A 201 12.94 -15.71 -19.90
CA LYS A 201 13.88 -16.71 -19.37
C LYS A 201 13.70 -18.11 -19.95
N HIS A 202 12.46 -18.51 -20.22
CA HIS A 202 12.13 -19.86 -20.70
C HIS A 202 11.25 -19.84 -21.98
N PRO A 203 11.73 -19.29 -23.11
CA PRO A 203 10.98 -19.29 -24.36
C PRO A 203 10.55 -20.70 -24.83
N GLU A 204 11.33 -21.74 -24.48
CA GLU A 204 11.08 -23.13 -24.83
C GLU A 204 9.74 -23.67 -24.32
N LEU A 205 9.26 -23.16 -23.17
CA LEU A 205 7.97 -23.58 -22.60
C LEU A 205 6.82 -23.13 -23.49
N PHE A 206 6.86 -21.90 -23.97
CA PHE A 206 5.85 -21.31 -24.84
C PHE A 206 5.87 -21.94 -26.22
N ALA A 207 7.06 -22.14 -26.79
CA ALA A 207 7.24 -22.81 -28.08
C ALA A 207 6.69 -24.25 -28.05
N ARG A 208 6.90 -24.99 -26.96
CA ARG A 208 6.40 -26.36 -26.82
C ARG A 208 4.88 -26.43 -26.62
N LEU A 209 4.30 -25.47 -25.90
CA LEU A 209 2.86 -25.40 -25.66
C LEU A 209 2.09 -24.79 -26.85
N GLY A 210 2.80 -24.17 -27.81
CA GLY A 210 2.19 -23.50 -28.96
C GLY A 210 1.38 -22.26 -28.59
N VAL A 211 1.76 -21.59 -27.49
CA VAL A 211 1.10 -20.39 -26.99
C VAL A 211 2.01 -19.20 -27.23
N GLU A 212 1.49 -18.14 -27.83
CA GLU A 212 2.23 -16.89 -28.02
C GLU A 212 2.32 -16.11 -26.71
N PRO A 213 3.49 -15.54 -26.37
CA PRO A 213 3.61 -14.64 -25.24
C PRO A 213 2.85 -13.34 -25.50
N HIS A 214 2.51 -12.62 -24.44
CA HIS A 214 1.81 -11.35 -24.52
C HIS A 214 2.76 -10.28 -25.11
N SER A 215 2.31 -9.57 -26.16
CA SER A 215 3.17 -8.61 -26.89
C SER A 215 3.32 -7.28 -26.16
N GLY A 216 2.36 -6.88 -25.31
CA GLY A 216 2.41 -5.62 -24.61
C GLY A 216 1.53 -5.53 -23.37
N ILE A 217 2.02 -4.78 -22.37
CA ILE A 217 1.34 -4.58 -21.09
C ILE A 217 1.18 -3.08 -20.82
N LEU A 218 -0.04 -2.65 -20.49
CA LEU A 218 -0.35 -1.27 -20.12
C LEU A 218 -0.47 -1.13 -18.59
N LEU A 219 0.45 -0.41 -17.98
CA LEU A 219 0.41 -0.01 -16.57
C LEU A 219 -0.33 1.33 -16.45
N TYR A 220 -1.40 1.37 -15.66
CA TYR A 220 -2.14 2.61 -15.42
C TYR A 220 -2.39 2.86 -13.94
N GLY A 221 -2.67 4.10 -13.55
CA GLY A 221 -3.01 4.46 -12.17
C GLY A 221 -2.51 5.85 -11.79
N PRO A 222 -2.61 6.27 -10.52
CA PRO A 222 -2.19 7.60 -10.09
C PRO A 222 -0.68 7.83 -10.26
N PRO A 223 -0.23 9.09 -10.45
CA PRO A 223 1.18 9.42 -10.49
C PRO A 223 1.85 9.08 -9.16
N GLY A 224 3.16 8.78 -9.18
CA GLY A 224 3.92 8.53 -7.94
C GLY A 224 3.76 7.13 -7.32
N CYS A 225 2.98 6.22 -7.94
CA CYS A 225 2.82 4.84 -7.45
C CYS A 225 3.90 3.84 -7.95
N GLY A 226 4.93 4.33 -8.63
CA GLY A 226 6.09 3.49 -9.00
C GLY A 226 5.98 2.71 -10.32
N LYS A 227 5.13 3.11 -11.26
CA LYS A 227 5.01 2.48 -12.60
C LYS A 227 6.36 2.37 -13.34
N THR A 228 7.09 3.48 -13.43
CA THR A 228 8.44 3.54 -14.01
C THR A 228 9.46 2.70 -13.23
N LEU A 229 9.34 2.66 -11.89
CA LEU A 229 10.22 1.86 -11.03
C LEU A 229 9.99 0.36 -11.27
N LEU A 230 8.74 -0.07 -11.33
CA LEU A 230 8.37 -1.46 -11.61
C LEU A 230 8.96 -1.93 -12.95
N ALA A 231 8.83 -1.14 -14.02
CA ALA A 231 9.40 -1.49 -15.31
C ALA A 231 10.93 -1.64 -15.28
N LYS A 232 11.64 -0.74 -14.57
CA LYS A 232 13.09 -0.82 -14.37
C LYS A 232 13.50 -2.10 -13.63
N VAL A 233 12.75 -2.47 -12.59
CA VAL A 233 12.99 -3.69 -11.81
C VAL A 233 12.79 -4.92 -12.67
N MET A 234 11.70 -4.98 -13.46
CA MET A 234 11.40 -6.11 -14.34
C MET A 234 12.53 -6.34 -15.37
N ALA A 235 13.05 -5.28 -15.99
CA ALA A 235 14.16 -5.40 -16.94
C ALA A 235 15.46 -5.87 -16.26
N SER A 236 15.75 -5.31 -15.08
CA SER A 236 16.91 -5.63 -14.25
C SER A 236 16.92 -7.09 -13.77
N GLU A 237 15.79 -7.62 -13.32
CA GLU A 237 15.65 -9.00 -12.82
C GLU A 237 15.50 -10.03 -13.95
N SER A 238 14.98 -9.62 -15.11
CA SER A 238 14.88 -10.48 -16.30
C SER A 238 16.18 -10.53 -17.12
N GLU A 239 17.19 -9.75 -16.75
CA GLU A 239 18.46 -9.61 -17.51
C GLU A 239 18.24 -9.19 -18.97
N ALA A 240 17.15 -8.45 -19.22
CA ALA A 240 16.77 -7.98 -20.54
C ALA A 240 17.26 -6.54 -20.78
N ASN A 241 17.59 -6.24 -22.04
CA ASN A 241 17.99 -4.89 -22.43
C ASN A 241 16.78 -3.93 -22.34
N MET A 242 16.90 -2.83 -21.58
CA MET A 242 15.82 -1.86 -21.41
C MET A 242 15.99 -0.66 -22.35
N PHE A 243 14.95 -0.38 -23.14
CA PHE A 243 14.85 0.79 -24.02
C PHE A 243 13.75 1.73 -23.51
N PRO A 244 14.09 2.73 -22.67
CA PRO A 244 13.11 3.69 -22.17
C PRO A 244 12.77 4.73 -23.24
N ILE A 245 11.48 4.99 -23.40
CA ILE A 245 10.88 5.99 -24.26
C ILE A 245 10.03 6.89 -23.35
N ASN A 246 10.29 8.19 -23.36
CA ASN A 246 9.44 9.16 -22.68
C ASN A 246 8.53 9.84 -23.71
N GLY A 247 7.20 9.73 -23.54
CA GLY A 247 6.22 10.20 -24.52
C GLY A 247 6.46 11.63 -25.01
N PRO A 248 6.53 12.64 -24.11
CA PRO A 248 6.85 14.02 -24.48
C PRO A 248 8.21 14.22 -25.17
N GLU A 249 9.22 13.40 -24.88
CA GLU A 249 10.57 13.53 -25.48
C GLU A 249 10.58 13.12 -26.96
N ILE A 250 9.66 12.25 -27.35
CA ILE A 250 9.51 11.78 -28.73
C ILE A 250 8.69 12.75 -29.58
N MET A 251 7.87 13.59 -28.94
CA MET A 251 7.00 14.58 -29.59
C MET A 251 7.78 15.87 -29.93
N ASN A 252 8.54 15.85 -31.03
CA ASN A 252 9.22 17.04 -31.56
C ASN A 252 8.35 17.79 -32.58
N LYS A 253 8.61 19.10 -32.75
CA LYS A 253 7.93 19.95 -33.75
C LYS A 253 8.34 19.65 -35.21
N TYR A 254 9.38 18.84 -35.42
CA TYR A 254 9.94 18.56 -36.75
C TYR A 254 9.29 17.33 -37.38
N TYR A 255 8.81 17.49 -38.62
CA TYR A 255 8.05 16.49 -39.36
C TYR A 255 8.87 15.20 -39.59
N GLY A 256 8.31 14.03 -39.25
CA GLY A 256 8.83 12.71 -39.65
C GLY A 256 9.98 12.14 -38.80
N GLU A 257 10.73 12.97 -38.06
CA GLU A 257 11.82 12.52 -37.19
C GLU A 257 11.32 11.62 -36.05
N THR A 258 10.15 11.95 -35.50
CA THR A 258 9.47 11.18 -34.44
C THR A 258 9.15 9.74 -34.86
N GLU A 259 8.66 9.54 -36.09
CA GLU A 259 8.32 8.22 -36.62
C GLU A 259 9.58 7.38 -36.89
N ALA A 260 10.63 8.02 -37.42
CA ALA A 260 11.93 7.38 -37.64
C ALA A 260 12.57 6.95 -36.32
N LYS A 261 12.63 7.83 -35.32
CA LYS A 261 13.16 7.54 -33.98
C LYS A 261 12.45 6.35 -33.33
N LEU A 262 11.12 6.28 -33.42
CA LEU A 262 10.35 5.13 -32.92
C LEU A 262 10.72 3.83 -33.65
N ARG A 263 10.86 3.88 -34.98
CA ARG A 263 11.22 2.70 -35.78
C ARG A 263 12.63 2.20 -35.45
N ASP A 264 13.57 3.11 -35.26
CA ASP A 264 14.95 2.79 -34.93
C ASP A 264 15.05 2.15 -33.55
N ILE A 265 14.34 2.67 -32.53
CA ILE A 265 14.33 2.07 -31.19
C ILE A 265 13.74 0.66 -31.21
N PHE A 266 12.63 0.44 -31.93
CA PHE A 266 12.04 -0.90 -32.04
C PHE A 266 12.96 -1.88 -32.78
N LYS A 267 13.70 -1.40 -33.78
CA LYS A 267 14.69 -2.20 -34.50
C LYS A 267 15.88 -2.55 -33.60
N GLU A 268 16.46 -1.59 -32.90
CA GLU A 268 17.54 -1.82 -31.94
C GLU A 268 17.13 -2.78 -30.82
N ALA A 269 15.89 -2.67 -30.34
CA ALA A 269 15.35 -3.59 -29.35
C ALA A 269 15.24 -5.02 -29.90
N LYS A 270 14.82 -5.19 -31.15
CA LYS A 270 14.75 -6.50 -31.81
C LYS A 270 16.14 -7.11 -32.03
N ASP A 271 17.11 -6.29 -32.44
CA ASP A 271 18.48 -6.73 -32.68
C ASP A 271 19.21 -7.11 -31.37
N ASN A 272 18.85 -6.47 -30.25
CA ASN A 272 19.41 -6.73 -28.90
C ASN A 272 18.49 -7.59 -28.01
N SER A 273 17.72 -8.51 -28.58
CA SER A 273 16.81 -9.41 -27.83
C SER A 273 17.59 -10.40 -26.93
N PRO A 274 17.14 -10.71 -25.70
CA PRO A 274 15.88 -10.32 -25.05
C PRO A 274 15.85 -8.85 -24.60
N SER A 275 14.75 -8.15 -24.87
CA SER A 275 14.63 -6.71 -24.59
C SER A 275 13.23 -6.30 -24.14
N ILE A 276 13.17 -5.20 -23.38
CA ILE A 276 11.94 -4.57 -22.91
C ILE A 276 11.94 -3.11 -23.39
N ILE A 277 10.91 -2.76 -24.16
CA ILE A 277 10.64 -1.37 -24.55
C ILE A 277 9.69 -0.79 -23.51
N PHE A 278 10.10 0.27 -22.81
CA PHE A 278 9.26 0.93 -21.81
C PHE A 278 8.85 2.31 -22.30
N ILE A 279 7.55 2.53 -22.51
CA ILE A 279 6.97 3.79 -22.96
C ILE A 279 6.28 4.46 -21.76
N ASP A 280 6.88 5.50 -21.21
CA ASP A 280 6.26 6.34 -20.18
C ASP A 280 5.38 7.42 -20.81
N GLU A 281 4.30 7.79 -20.12
CA GLU A 281 3.30 8.76 -20.59
C GLU A 281 2.79 8.46 -22.02
N ILE A 282 2.35 7.21 -22.25
CA ILE A 282 1.88 6.78 -23.57
C ILE A 282 0.69 7.59 -24.10
N ASP A 283 -0.10 8.19 -23.20
CA ASP A 283 -1.19 9.12 -23.56
C ASP A 283 -0.70 10.38 -24.30
N ALA A 284 0.57 10.75 -24.16
CA ALA A 284 1.16 11.87 -24.91
C ALA A 284 1.43 11.53 -26.38
N ILE A 285 1.79 10.28 -26.69
CA ILE A 285 2.10 9.85 -28.07
C ILE A 285 0.93 9.14 -28.76
N ALA A 286 -0.02 8.63 -27.99
CA ALA A 286 -1.17 7.90 -28.49
C ALA A 286 -2.50 8.36 -27.86
N PRO A 287 -2.85 9.66 -27.97
CA PRO A 287 -4.14 10.15 -27.51
C PRO A 287 -5.29 9.58 -28.35
N LYS A 288 -6.52 9.67 -27.83
CA LYS A 288 -7.74 9.41 -28.60
C LYS A 288 -7.78 10.26 -29.86
N ARG A 289 -8.23 9.66 -30.97
CA ARG A 289 -8.30 10.34 -32.28
C ARG A 289 -9.17 11.60 -32.31
N GLU A 290 -10.15 11.67 -31.42
CA GLU A 290 -11.05 12.82 -31.24
C GLU A 290 -10.39 13.95 -30.43
N GLU A 291 -9.44 13.62 -29.55
CA GLU A 291 -8.69 14.57 -28.70
C GLU A 291 -7.35 14.98 -29.34
N ALA A 292 -6.91 14.28 -30.40
CA ALA A 292 -5.68 14.59 -31.13
C ALA A 292 -5.83 15.89 -31.94
N TYR A 293 -5.07 16.92 -31.58
CA TYR A 293 -5.15 18.26 -32.16
C TYR A 293 -4.36 18.38 -33.48
N GLY A 294 -3.60 17.35 -33.92
CA GLY A 294 -2.81 17.40 -35.15
C GLY A 294 -2.63 16.08 -35.92
N ASP A 295 -2.35 16.20 -37.23
CA ASP A 295 -2.08 15.07 -38.14
C ASP A 295 -0.76 14.35 -37.86
N VAL A 296 0.15 14.98 -37.13
CA VAL A 296 1.40 14.35 -36.67
C VAL A 296 1.10 13.30 -35.61
N GLU A 297 0.27 13.63 -34.62
CA GLU A 297 -0.12 12.72 -33.52
C GLU A 297 -0.81 11.47 -34.06
N LYS A 298 -1.77 11.65 -34.98
CA LYS A 298 -2.49 10.54 -35.63
C LYS A 298 -1.55 9.60 -36.39
N ARG A 299 -0.51 10.13 -37.04
CA ARG A 299 0.49 9.31 -37.74
C ARG A 299 1.41 8.58 -36.78
N VAL A 300 1.82 9.20 -35.67
CA VAL A 300 2.60 8.53 -34.62
C VAL A 300 1.80 7.37 -34.02
N VAL A 301 0.50 7.55 -33.75
CA VAL A 301 -0.38 6.47 -33.31
C VAL A 301 -0.41 5.34 -34.34
N ALA A 302 -0.62 5.67 -35.62
CA ALA A 302 -0.66 4.67 -36.70
C ALA A 302 0.67 3.90 -36.82
N GLN A 303 1.80 4.59 -36.70
CA GLN A 303 3.13 3.99 -36.73
C GLN A 303 3.37 3.08 -35.53
N LEU A 304 2.97 3.48 -34.32
CA LEU A 304 3.07 2.64 -33.12
C LEU A 304 2.22 1.37 -33.25
N LEU A 305 0.99 1.49 -33.77
CA LEU A 305 0.12 0.33 -34.05
C LEU A 305 0.79 -0.65 -35.02
N ALA A 306 1.39 -0.15 -36.10
CA ALA A 306 2.09 -0.97 -37.07
C ALA A 306 3.35 -1.64 -36.50
N LEU A 307 4.09 -0.95 -35.62
CA LEU A 307 5.25 -1.52 -34.92
C LEU A 307 4.84 -2.64 -33.97
N MET A 308 3.78 -2.45 -33.18
CA MET A 308 3.24 -3.47 -32.27
C MET A 308 2.78 -4.73 -33.03
N ASP A 309 2.05 -4.56 -34.13
CA ASP A 309 1.58 -5.69 -34.94
C ASP A 309 2.76 -6.45 -35.59
N GLY A 310 3.87 -5.78 -35.85
CA GLY A 310 5.10 -6.35 -36.41
C GLY A 310 6.00 -7.09 -35.41
N LEU A 311 5.68 -7.08 -34.11
CA LEU A 311 6.45 -7.77 -33.06
C LEU A 311 6.17 -9.27 -32.97
N ASN A 312 5.05 -9.74 -33.53
CA ASN A 312 4.59 -11.13 -33.41
C ASN A 312 5.52 -12.16 -34.11
N ASP A 313 6.50 -11.69 -34.90
CA ASP A 313 7.50 -12.54 -35.54
C ASP A 313 8.78 -12.66 -34.71
N ARG A 314 8.88 -13.76 -33.95
CA ARG A 314 10.11 -14.38 -33.39
C ARG A 314 10.95 -13.55 -32.40
N GLY A 315 10.50 -12.36 -31.98
CA GLY A 315 11.27 -11.50 -31.08
C GLY A 315 10.89 -11.71 -29.61
N ASN A 316 11.86 -12.03 -28.75
CA ASN A 316 11.68 -11.96 -27.29
C ASN A 316 11.71 -10.48 -26.85
N VAL A 317 10.77 -9.68 -27.36
CA VAL A 317 10.64 -8.24 -27.11
C VAL A 317 9.26 -7.99 -26.51
N ILE A 318 9.23 -7.38 -25.34
CA ILE A 318 7.97 -7.05 -24.64
C ILE A 318 7.86 -5.53 -24.53
N VAL A 319 6.68 -4.99 -24.84
CA VAL A 319 6.40 -3.54 -24.72
C VAL A 319 5.61 -3.25 -23.44
N LEU A 320 6.16 -2.41 -22.58
CA LEU A 320 5.49 -1.92 -21.36
C LEU A 320 5.10 -0.46 -21.58
N GLY A 321 3.80 -0.16 -21.59
CA GLY A 321 3.28 1.21 -21.61
C GLY A 321 2.91 1.67 -20.20
N ALA A 322 3.14 2.93 -19.85
CA ALA A 322 2.66 3.52 -18.60
C ALA A 322 1.84 4.79 -18.87
N THR A 323 0.70 4.94 -18.19
CA THR A 323 -0.12 6.15 -18.26
C THR A 323 -0.76 6.47 -16.92
N ASN A 324 -1.09 7.74 -16.69
CA ASN A 324 -1.96 8.15 -15.58
C ASN A 324 -3.43 8.28 -16.02
N ARG A 325 -3.70 8.25 -17.32
CA ARG A 325 -5.02 8.49 -17.93
C ARG A 325 -5.34 7.39 -18.94
N PRO A 326 -5.76 6.20 -18.48
CA PRO A 326 -6.07 5.08 -19.39
C PRO A 326 -7.19 5.42 -20.37
N ASP A 327 -8.09 6.34 -20.01
CA ASP A 327 -9.18 6.79 -20.86
C ASP A 327 -8.73 7.76 -21.97
N SER A 328 -7.52 8.34 -21.89
CA SER A 328 -6.98 9.23 -22.93
C SER A 328 -6.24 8.46 -24.03
N VAL A 329 -5.89 7.19 -23.81
CA VAL A 329 -5.15 6.36 -24.78
C VAL A 329 -6.06 5.84 -25.90
N ASP A 330 -5.57 5.79 -27.14
CA ASP A 330 -6.33 5.24 -28.29
C ASP A 330 -6.80 3.79 -28.01
N PRO A 331 -8.12 3.50 -28.06
CA PRO A 331 -8.67 2.17 -27.82
C PRO A 331 -8.14 1.06 -28.74
N ALA A 332 -7.59 1.41 -29.91
CA ALA A 332 -6.99 0.45 -30.82
C ALA A 332 -5.70 -0.15 -30.25
N LEU A 333 -4.97 0.56 -29.39
CA LEU A 333 -3.78 0.03 -28.71
C LEU A 333 -4.14 -0.99 -27.63
N ARG A 334 -5.34 -0.89 -27.04
CA ARG A 334 -5.85 -1.75 -25.96
C ARG A 334 -6.51 -3.05 -26.47
N ARG A 335 -6.31 -3.40 -27.75
CA ARG A 335 -6.87 -4.61 -28.36
C ARG A 335 -5.91 -5.79 -28.20
N PRO A 336 -6.41 -7.04 -28.17
CA PRO A 336 -5.59 -8.24 -28.16
C PRO A 336 -4.54 -8.23 -29.29
N GLY A 337 -3.31 -8.65 -28.98
CA GLY A 337 -2.16 -8.59 -29.90
C GLY A 337 -1.31 -7.31 -29.79
N ARG A 338 -1.73 -6.33 -28.98
CA ARG A 338 -1.00 -5.08 -28.68
C ARG A 338 -0.81 -4.94 -27.16
N PHE A 339 -1.50 -4.00 -26.51
CA PHE A 339 -1.69 -4.04 -25.06
C PHE A 339 -2.86 -4.95 -24.72
N ASP A 340 -2.57 -6.25 -24.71
CA ASP A 340 -3.55 -7.29 -24.40
C ASP A 340 -3.74 -7.49 -22.88
N ARG A 341 -2.82 -6.93 -22.08
CA ARG A 341 -2.90 -6.91 -20.62
C ARG A 341 -2.84 -5.49 -20.08
N GLU A 342 -3.70 -5.22 -19.11
CA GLU A 342 -3.73 -3.95 -18.39
C GLU A 342 -3.60 -4.20 -16.89
N PHE A 343 -2.72 -3.46 -16.22
CA PHE A 343 -2.53 -3.51 -14.78
C PHE A 343 -2.79 -2.15 -14.16
N GLU A 344 -3.74 -2.11 -13.24
CA GLU A 344 -3.95 -0.96 -12.38
C GLU A 344 -2.91 -0.99 -11.25
N ILE A 345 -2.10 0.06 -11.16
CA ILE A 345 -1.20 0.34 -10.05
C ILE A 345 -1.88 1.39 -9.17
N SER A 346 -2.65 0.91 -8.21
CA SER A 346 -3.38 1.75 -7.26
C SER A 346 -2.44 2.33 -6.18
N VAL A 347 -2.96 3.29 -5.41
CA VAL A 347 -2.26 3.84 -4.24
C VAL A 347 -2.08 2.76 -3.19
N PRO A 348 -0.91 2.70 -2.52
CA PRO A 348 -0.62 1.68 -1.52
C PRO A 348 -1.62 1.72 -0.36
N ASN A 349 -2.07 0.53 0.03
CA ASN A 349 -2.79 0.32 1.28
C ASN A 349 -1.84 0.48 2.49
N GLU A 350 -2.37 0.39 3.71
CA GLU A 350 -1.56 0.55 4.93
C GLU A 350 -0.33 -0.37 4.98
N ASP A 351 -0.51 -1.66 4.68
CA ASP A 351 0.59 -2.62 4.63
C ASP A 351 1.64 -2.25 3.57
N GLY A 352 1.20 -1.79 2.40
CA GLY A 352 2.08 -1.31 1.33
C GLY A 352 2.81 -0.02 1.72
N ARG A 353 2.15 0.90 2.43
CA ARG A 353 2.80 2.10 2.97
C ARG A 353 3.85 1.76 4.02
N LEU A 354 3.59 0.78 4.87
CA LEU A 354 4.57 0.26 5.81
C LEU A 354 5.79 -0.29 5.06
N GLU A 355 5.59 -1.13 4.03
CA GLU A 355 6.69 -1.65 3.22
C GLU A 355 7.51 -0.52 2.56
N ILE A 356 6.83 0.50 2.00
CA ILE A 356 7.49 1.66 1.38
C ILE A 356 8.26 2.49 2.42
N LEU A 357 7.69 2.70 3.62
CA LEU A 357 8.38 3.34 4.74
C LEU A 357 9.62 2.54 5.13
N GLU A 358 9.52 1.21 5.28
CA GLU A 358 10.66 0.35 5.58
C GLU A 358 11.75 0.40 4.50
N ILE A 359 11.39 0.58 3.22
CA ILE A 359 12.35 0.78 2.13
C ILE A 359 13.09 2.11 2.30
N HIS A 360 12.36 3.22 2.43
CA HIS A 360 12.98 4.55 2.47
C HIS A 360 13.70 4.85 3.77
N THR A 361 13.28 4.24 4.87
CA THR A 361 13.88 4.42 6.19
C THR A 361 15.03 3.45 6.50
N ARG A 362 15.28 2.45 5.63
CA ARG A 362 16.31 1.41 5.82
C ARG A 362 17.72 1.98 6.11
N GLY A 363 18.04 3.14 5.55
CA GLY A 363 19.33 3.83 5.70
C GLY A 363 19.32 5.01 6.66
N MET A 364 18.20 5.28 7.31
CA MET A 364 18.00 6.44 8.16
C MET A 364 18.19 6.06 9.63
N PRO A 365 18.91 6.87 10.44
CA PRO A 365 18.97 6.67 11.89
C PRO A 365 17.67 7.14 12.53
N ILE A 366 16.72 6.22 12.70
CA ILE A 366 15.43 6.50 13.35
C ILE A 366 15.57 6.26 14.84
N SER A 367 14.96 7.13 15.65
CA SER A 367 14.87 6.96 17.10
C SER A 367 13.78 5.94 17.48
N ASP A 368 13.91 5.33 18.66
CA ASP A 368 13.01 4.27 19.16
C ASP A 368 11.57 4.76 19.43
N ASP A 369 11.33 6.07 19.39
CA ASP A 369 10.01 6.70 19.51
C ASP A 369 9.15 6.59 18.24
N VAL A 370 9.74 6.20 17.11
CA VAL A 370 9.03 6.12 15.82
C VAL A 370 8.54 4.69 15.58
N ASP A 371 7.24 4.47 15.76
CA ASP A 371 6.58 3.26 15.24
C ASP A 371 6.12 3.50 13.79
N LEU A 372 6.84 2.88 12.84
CA LEU A 372 6.52 2.95 11.41
C LEU A 372 5.13 2.39 11.08
N LYS A 373 4.63 1.44 11.89
CA LYS A 373 3.31 0.86 11.70
C LYS A 373 2.22 1.87 12.03
N ASP A 374 2.34 2.57 13.15
CA ASP A 374 1.40 3.62 13.53
C ASP A 374 1.47 4.78 12.52
N LEU A 375 2.68 5.18 12.12
CA LEU A 375 2.88 6.19 11.07
C LEU A 375 2.23 5.80 9.74
N SER A 376 2.33 4.53 9.32
CA SER A 376 1.72 4.03 8.08
C SER A 376 0.19 4.14 8.09
N SER A 377 -0.42 4.05 9.27
CA SER A 377 -1.86 4.19 9.45
C SER A 377 -2.31 5.63 9.25
N GLU A 378 -1.49 6.62 9.61
CA GLU A 378 -1.81 8.06 9.49
C GLU A 378 -1.58 8.62 8.08
N LEU A 379 -0.73 7.98 7.26
CA LEU A 379 -0.38 8.40 5.90
C LEU A 379 -1.44 8.03 4.84
N HIS A 380 -2.72 8.29 5.13
CA HIS A 380 -3.79 8.04 4.18
C HIS A 380 -3.59 8.81 2.87
N GLY A 381 -3.67 8.09 1.74
CA GLY A 381 -3.57 8.67 0.40
C GLY A 381 -2.16 9.09 -0.04
N TYR A 382 -1.13 8.82 0.75
CA TYR A 382 0.26 9.01 0.32
C TYR A 382 0.65 7.94 -0.70
N THR A 383 1.21 8.38 -1.83
CA THR A 383 1.82 7.51 -2.83
C THR A 383 3.27 7.16 -2.46
N GLY A 384 3.90 6.23 -3.17
CA GLY A 384 5.31 5.91 -2.94
C GLY A 384 6.24 7.12 -3.08
N ALA A 385 5.96 8.00 -4.05
CA ALA A 385 6.69 9.25 -4.21
C ALA A 385 6.45 10.25 -3.06
N ASP A 386 5.24 10.30 -2.52
CA ASP A 386 4.92 11.17 -1.38
C ASP A 386 5.62 10.66 -0.12
N ILE A 387 5.61 9.34 0.14
CA ILE A 387 6.31 8.75 1.30
C ILE A 387 7.82 8.95 1.19
N LYS A 388 8.39 8.80 -0.02
CA LYS A 388 9.79 9.14 -0.27
C LYS A 388 10.08 10.61 0.05
N SER A 389 9.20 11.51 -0.35
CA SER A 389 9.32 12.94 -0.10
C SER A 389 9.17 13.26 1.39
N LEU A 390 8.26 12.59 2.09
CA LEU A 390 8.06 12.69 3.53
C LEU A 390 9.30 12.26 4.30
N CYS A 391 9.89 11.11 3.97
CA CYS A 391 11.12 10.63 4.60
C CYS A 391 12.28 11.61 4.37
N ARG A 392 12.38 12.16 3.14
CA ARG A 392 13.40 13.17 2.82
C ARG A 392 13.19 14.46 3.61
N GLU A 393 11.96 14.94 3.72
CA GLU A 393 11.66 16.15 4.48
C GLU A 393 11.89 15.94 5.98
N ALA A 394 11.48 14.79 6.54
CA ALA A 394 11.77 14.45 7.94
C ALA A 394 13.29 14.43 8.22
N ALA A 395 14.09 13.91 7.29
CA ALA A 395 15.55 13.99 7.39
C ALA A 395 16.06 15.44 7.38
N LEU A 396 15.51 16.30 6.52
CA LEU A 396 15.86 17.73 6.46
C LEU A 396 15.44 18.48 7.74
N LYS A 397 14.28 18.17 8.33
CA LYS A 397 13.85 18.72 9.63
C LYS A 397 14.81 18.34 10.74
N SER A 398 15.22 17.07 10.78
CA SER A 398 16.24 16.61 11.72
C SER A 398 17.56 17.35 11.51
N ILE A 399 18.03 17.52 10.26
CA ILE A 399 19.26 18.28 9.97
C ILE A 399 19.14 19.72 10.48
N ARG A 400 18.00 20.40 10.25
CA ARG A 400 17.78 21.77 10.73
C ARG A 400 17.83 21.87 12.26
N ARG A 401 17.42 20.82 13.00
CA ARG A 401 17.54 20.75 14.45
C ARG A 401 18.98 20.69 14.93
N TYR A 402 19.84 19.94 14.23
CA TYR A 402 21.26 19.81 14.58
C TYR A 402 22.15 20.91 13.96
N LEU A 403 21.65 21.65 12.96
CA LEU A 403 22.40 22.72 12.29
C LEU A 403 23.00 23.77 13.25
N PRO A 404 22.33 24.21 14.34
CA PRO A 404 22.92 25.13 15.32
C PRO A 404 24.12 24.55 16.08
N GLU A 405 24.25 23.23 16.15
CA GLU A 405 25.35 22.51 16.83
C GLU A 405 26.50 22.19 15.86
N ILE A 406 26.31 22.41 14.56
CA ILE A 406 27.27 22.14 13.50
C ILE A 406 27.96 23.45 13.12
N ASP A 407 29.28 23.50 13.30
CA ASP A 407 30.09 24.58 12.75
C ASP A 407 30.27 24.38 11.23
N LEU A 408 29.62 25.22 10.44
CA LEU A 408 29.66 25.18 8.98
C LEU A 408 30.98 25.73 8.41
N GLU A 409 31.82 26.39 9.21
CA GLU A 409 33.13 26.89 8.78
C GLU A 409 34.19 25.78 8.73
N THR A 410 33.97 24.68 9.45
CA THR A 410 34.83 23.49 9.36
C THR A 410 34.49 22.61 8.17
N GLU A 411 35.51 22.19 7.40
CA GLU A 411 35.34 21.29 6.23
C GLU A 411 34.75 19.91 6.58
N LYS A 412 34.79 19.49 7.85
CA LYS A 412 34.28 18.19 8.33
C LYS A 412 33.51 18.35 9.64
N ILE A 413 32.33 17.72 9.68
CA ILE A 413 31.48 17.65 10.88
C ILE A 413 32.08 16.64 11.86
N PRO A 414 32.15 16.95 13.18
CA PRO A 414 32.64 16.01 14.18
C PRO A 414 31.87 14.68 14.18
N SER A 415 32.61 13.57 14.26
CA SER A 415 32.04 12.20 14.25
C SER A 415 31.05 11.93 15.40
N GLU A 416 31.21 12.61 16.54
CA GLU A 416 30.31 12.50 17.70
C GLU A 416 28.91 13.03 17.38
N VAL A 417 28.84 14.17 16.69
CA VAL A 417 27.57 14.76 16.22
C VAL A 417 26.91 13.80 15.23
N LEU A 418 27.64 13.32 14.23
CA LEU A 418 27.13 12.38 13.22
C LEU A 418 26.58 11.07 13.82
N GLN A 419 27.20 10.56 14.89
CA GLN A 419 26.72 9.35 15.58
C GLN A 419 25.49 9.61 16.46
N SER A 420 25.33 10.83 16.97
CA SER A 420 24.17 11.24 17.77
C SER A 420 22.94 11.62 16.95
N MET A 421 23.13 11.94 15.66
CA MET A 421 22.04 12.36 14.78
C MET A 421 21.01 11.24 14.61
N GLN A 422 19.80 11.52 15.06
CA GLN A 422 18.63 10.66 14.90
C GLN A 422 17.42 11.47 14.49
N ILE A 423 16.55 10.84 13.71
CA ILE A 423 15.27 11.36 13.24
C ILE A 423 14.20 10.89 14.23
N LYS A 424 13.48 11.86 14.78
CA LYS A 424 12.45 11.67 15.81
C LYS A 424 11.06 11.69 15.19
N LEU A 425 10.06 11.24 15.95
CA LEU A 425 8.67 11.22 15.48
C LEU A 425 8.14 12.62 15.12
N ILE A 426 8.56 13.64 15.87
CA ILE A 426 8.21 15.05 15.59
C ILE A 426 8.65 15.50 14.20
N ASP A 427 9.79 15.02 13.70
CA ASP A 427 10.32 15.40 12.39
C ASP A 427 9.41 14.88 11.25
N PHE A 428 8.79 13.71 11.44
CA PHE A 428 7.80 13.18 10.51
C PHE A 428 6.50 13.98 10.53
N TYR A 429 6.01 14.37 11.72
CA TYR A 429 4.82 15.21 11.83
C TYR A 429 5.03 16.60 11.22
N ASP A 430 6.19 17.22 11.47
CA ASP A 430 6.56 18.49 10.85
C ASP A 430 6.65 18.36 9.32
N ALA A 431 7.14 17.22 8.81
CA ALA A 431 7.19 16.93 7.39
C ALA A 431 5.79 16.74 6.76
N MET A 432 4.82 16.18 7.49
CA MET A 432 3.44 16.03 7.00
C MET A 432 2.75 17.37 6.73
N HIS A 433 3.17 18.45 7.40
CA HIS A 433 2.64 19.79 7.13
C HIS A 433 3.06 20.36 5.77
N GLU A 434 4.20 19.91 5.22
CA GLU A 434 4.72 20.38 3.93
C GLU A 434 4.42 19.39 2.79
N VAL A 435 4.50 18.09 3.06
CA VAL A 435 4.27 17.04 2.06
C VAL A 435 2.79 16.66 2.05
N VAL A 436 2.03 17.29 1.15
CA VAL A 436 0.61 16.98 0.95
C VAL A 436 0.47 15.73 0.06
N PRO A 437 -0.38 14.75 0.43
CA PRO A 437 -0.56 13.54 -0.38
C PRO A 437 -1.11 13.84 -1.77
N THR A 438 -0.42 13.33 -2.80
CA THR A 438 -0.73 13.59 -4.21
C THR A 438 -2.06 12.96 -4.62
N ALA A 439 -2.42 11.83 -4.02
CA ALA A 439 -3.57 11.05 -4.45
C ALA A 439 -4.89 11.40 -3.75
N MET A 440 -4.96 12.43 -2.89
CA MET A 440 -6.19 12.90 -2.19
C MET A 440 -7.44 13.10 -3.09
N ARG A 441 -7.24 13.06 -4.40
CA ARG A 441 -8.22 13.20 -5.47
C ARG A 441 -8.96 11.91 -5.84
N GLU A 442 -8.52 10.72 -5.45
CA GLU A 442 -9.14 9.43 -5.82
C GLU A 442 -9.73 8.65 -4.63
N PHE A 443 -10.78 7.86 -4.90
CA PHE A 443 -11.42 6.99 -3.90
C PHE A 443 -10.57 5.74 -3.65
N TYR A 444 -10.33 5.43 -2.37
CA TYR A 444 -9.49 4.31 -1.95
C TYR A 444 -10.29 3.12 -1.47
N VAL A 445 -9.71 1.94 -1.69
CA VAL A 445 -10.18 0.70 -1.12
C VAL A 445 -9.37 0.42 0.14
N GLU A 446 -10.01 0.50 1.29
CA GLU A 446 -9.42 0.27 2.60
C GLU A 446 -10.00 -0.99 3.24
N ARG A 447 -9.30 -1.57 4.22
CA ARG A 447 -9.89 -2.51 5.17
C ARG A 447 -10.09 -1.80 6.49
N SER A 448 -11.32 -1.75 6.96
CA SER A 448 -11.60 -1.22 8.29
C SER A 448 -11.02 -2.15 9.36
N LYS A 449 -10.56 -1.55 10.47
CA LYS A 449 -10.03 -2.25 11.66
C LYS A 449 -10.96 -2.15 12.87
N VAL A 450 -12.13 -1.54 12.68
CA VAL A 450 -13.13 -1.38 13.75
C VAL A 450 -13.96 -2.65 13.79
N TRP A 451 -14.03 -3.32 14.93
CA TRP A 451 -14.83 -4.55 15.10
C TRP A 451 -16.13 -4.25 15.84
N TRP A 452 -17.05 -5.22 15.91
CA TRP A 452 -18.26 -5.05 16.72
C TRP A 452 -17.99 -4.79 18.20
N LYS A 453 -16.86 -5.29 18.73
CA LYS A 453 -16.38 -5.02 20.08
C LYS A 453 -16.00 -3.55 20.33
N ASP A 454 -15.68 -2.80 19.28
CA ASP A 454 -15.27 -1.40 19.38
C ASP A 454 -16.47 -0.43 19.27
N VAL A 455 -17.67 -0.97 19.03
CA VAL A 455 -18.94 -0.23 19.00
C VAL A 455 -19.76 -0.60 20.24
N GLY A 456 -19.98 0.32 21.17
CA GLY A 456 -20.80 0.05 22.37
C GLY A 456 -22.31 0.14 22.09
N GLY A 457 -23.09 -0.78 22.65
CA GLY A 457 -24.55 -0.84 22.51
C GLY A 457 -25.05 -1.20 21.11
N LEU A 458 -26.28 -0.77 20.79
CA LEU A 458 -26.96 -0.94 19.49
C LEU A 458 -27.17 -2.41 19.06
N ASP A 459 -27.41 -3.31 20.01
CA ASP A 459 -27.48 -4.76 19.75
C ASP A 459 -28.56 -5.15 18.72
N GLU A 460 -29.73 -4.49 18.75
CA GLU A 460 -30.79 -4.74 17.78
C GLU A 460 -30.37 -4.36 16.35
N ILE A 461 -29.65 -3.24 16.20
CA ILE A 461 -29.18 -2.77 14.90
C ILE A 461 -28.04 -3.64 14.38
N LYS A 462 -27.09 -4.02 15.26
CA LYS A 462 -26.02 -4.97 14.93
C LYS A 462 -26.58 -6.30 14.46
N LYS A 463 -27.62 -6.80 15.14
CA LYS A 463 -28.34 -8.02 14.74
C LYS A 463 -29.01 -7.85 13.39
N SER A 464 -29.74 -6.75 13.17
CA SER A 464 -30.40 -6.48 11.90
C SER A 464 -29.42 -6.39 10.73
N LEU A 465 -28.26 -5.74 10.91
CA LEU A 465 -27.19 -5.67 9.92
C LEU A 465 -26.55 -7.04 9.65
N SER A 466 -26.39 -7.84 10.70
CA SER A 466 -25.83 -9.19 10.61
C SER A 466 -26.75 -10.14 9.84
N ASP A 467 -28.02 -10.19 10.21
CA ASP A 467 -29.02 -11.10 9.63
C ASP A 467 -29.31 -10.77 8.16
N ASN A 468 -29.14 -9.51 7.75
CA ASN A 468 -29.39 -9.05 6.39
C ASN A 468 -28.11 -8.94 5.56
N LEU A 469 -27.27 -7.94 5.83
CA LEU A 469 -26.15 -7.58 4.97
C LEU A 469 -24.97 -8.55 5.08
N ILE A 470 -24.62 -9.01 6.29
CA ILE A 470 -23.50 -9.95 6.47
C ILE A 470 -23.82 -11.30 5.83
N ILE A 471 -25.02 -11.83 6.07
CA ILE A 471 -25.46 -13.09 5.45
C ILE A 471 -25.58 -12.93 3.94
N ALA A 472 -26.10 -11.80 3.43
CA ALA A 472 -26.21 -11.54 1.99
C ALA A 472 -24.84 -11.58 1.29
N MET A 473 -23.78 -11.07 1.93
CA MET A 473 -22.44 -11.09 1.37
C MET A 473 -21.73 -12.44 1.49
N LYS A 474 -21.85 -13.11 2.64
CA LYS A 474 -21.15 -14.39 2.91
C LYS A 474 -21.86 -15.56 2.22
N GLU A 475 -23.18 -15.60 2.27
CA GLU A 475 -24.00 -16.75 1.85
C GLU A 475 -25.27 -16.32 1.06
N PRO A 476 -25.11 -15.73 -0.15
CA PRO A 476 -26.24 -15.26 -0.95
C PRO A 476 -27.25 -16.38 -1.31
N GLY A 477 -26.77 -17.64 -1.38
CA GLY A 477 -27.62 -18.81 -1.68
C GLY A 477 -28.70 -19.09 -0.63
N LYS A 478 -28.57 -18.60 0.62
CA LYS A 478 -29.62 -18.71 1.64
C LYS A 478 -30.87 -17.92 1.27
N PHE A 479 -30.69 -16.72 0.71
CA PHE A 479 -31.79 -15.87 0.25
C PHE A 479 -32.50 -16.50 -0.97
N THR A 480 -31.73 -16.97 -1.95
CA THR A 480 -32.27 -17.61 -3.16
C THR A 480 -33.06 -18.88 -2.84
N LYS A 481 -32.61 -19.71 -1.88
CA LYS A 481 -33.35 -20.89 -1.41
C LYS A 481 -34.70 -20.54 -0.78
N MET A 482 -34.79 -19.38 -0.14
CA MET A 482 -36.03 -18.87 0.46
C MET A 482 -36.88 -18.08 -0.54
N GLY A 483 -36.47 -17.97 -1.82
CA GLY A 483 -37.23 -17.26 -2.86
C GLY A 483 -37.19 -15.73 -2.73
N ILE A 484 -36.29 -15.18 -1.91
CA ILE A 484 -36.18 -13.74 -1.67
C ILE A 484 -34.89 -13.19 -2.29
N LYS A 485 -34.93 -11.92 -2.72
CA LYS A 485 -33.72 -11.20 -3.17
C LYS A 485 -32.95 -10.70 -1.95
N PRO A 486 -31.62 -10.84 -1.92
CA PRO A 486 -30.82 -10.28 -0.83
C PRO A 486 -30.92 -8.74 -0.84
N PRO A 487 -30.95 -8.10 0.33
CA PRO A 487 -30.94 -6.63 0.42
C PRO A 487 -29.62 -6.09 -0.09
N LYS A 488 -29.67 -5.01 -0.88
CA LYS A 488 -28.47 -4.44 -1.53
C LYS A 488 -27.80 -3.33 -0.72
N GLY A 489 -28.57 -2.67 0.14
CA GLY A 489 -28.05 -1.55 0.88
C GLY A 489 -28.85 -1.21 2.13
N ALA A 490 -28.24 -0.38 2.95
CA ALA A 490 -28.86 0.14 4.16
C ALA A 490 -28.72 1.65 4.26
N LEU A 491 -29.77 2.33 4.71
CA LEU A 491 -29.72 3.71 5.16
C LEU A 491 -29.64 3.73 6.69
N ILE A 492 -28.56 4.28 7.23
CA ILE A 492 -28.36 4.48 8.66
C ILE A 492 -28.57 5.96 8.98
N TYR A 493 -29.59 6.28 9.76
CA TYR A 493 -29.91 7.66 10.14
C TYR A 493 -30.11 7.82 11.64
N GLY A 494 -29.94 9.05 12.14
CA GLY A 494 -30.14 9.37 13.55
C GLY A 494 -29.37 10.62 13.98
N PRO A 495 -29.46 11.01 15.26
CA PRO A 495 -28.77 12.18 15.80
C PRO A 495 -27.25 12.16 15.58
N PRO A 496 -26.62 13.32 15.37
CA PRO A 496 -25.17 13.41 15.23
C PRO A 496 -24.48 12.89 16.49
N GLY A 497 -23.26 12.36 16.33
CA GLY A 497 -22.46 11.87 17.47
C GLY A 497 -22.83 10.49 18.03
N CYS A 498 -23.83 9.79 17.48
CA CYS A 498 -24.22 8.43 17.93
C CYS A 498 -23.48 7.28 17.22
N GLY A 499 -22.33 7.55 16.58
CA GLY A 499 -21.47 6.48 16.04
C GLY A 499 -21.96 5.80 14.75
N LYS A 500 -22.80 6.45 13.95
CA LYS A 500 -23.30 5.90 12.67
C LYS A 500 -22.17 5.48 11.71
N THR A 501 -21.18 6.35 11.52
CA THR A 501 -19.99 6.05 10.70
C THR A 501 -19.14 4.93 11.30
N LEU A 502 -19.02 4.86 12.63
CA LEU A 502 -18.33 3.75 13.31
C LEU A 502 -19.05 2.41 13.11
N LEU A 503 -20.38 2.40 13.17
CA LEU A 503 -21.21 1.22 12.93
C LEU A 503 -21.04 0.69 11.49
N ALA A 504 -21.06 1.58 10.50
CA ALA A 504 -20.84 1.20 9.10
C ALA A 504 -19.42 0.66 8.85
N ARG A 505 -18.40 1.29 9.46
CA ARG A 505 -17.01 0.81 9.42
C ARG A 505 -16.85 -0.56 10.08
N ALA A 506 -17.57 -0.81 11.18
CA ALA A 506 -17.54 -2.10 11.84
C ALA A 506 -18.22 -3.20 11.01
N LEU A 507 -19.31 -2.88 10.31
CA LEU A 507 -19.94 -3.80 9.37
C LEU A 507 -18.97 -4.25 8.26
N ALA A 508 -18.21 -3.31 7.70
CA ALA A 508 -17.24 -3.61 6.66
C ALA A 508 -16.13 -4.57 7.14
N THR A 509 -15.67 -4.42 8.39
CA THR A 509 -14.68 -5.34 8.98
C THR A 509 -15.26 -6.75 9.18
N GLU A 510 -16.49 -6.84 9.68
CA GLU A 510 -17.13 -8.11 10.08
C GLU A 510 -17.60 -8.94 8.88
N THR A 511 -17.90 -8.28 7.78
CA THR A 511 -18.10 -8.93 6.48
C THR A 511 -16.78 -9.48 5.91
N GLY A 512 -15.63 -8.98 6.36
CA GLY A 512 -14.31 -9.27 5.78
C GLY A 512 -14.13 -8.67 4.38
N ALA A 513 -15.01 -7.73 4.01
CA ALA A 513 -15.04 -7.12 2.70
C ALA A 513 -14.08 -5.92 2.62
N ASN A 514 -13.73 -5.57 1.40
CA ASN A 514 -13.08 -4.31 1.11
C ASN A 514 -14.06 -3.16 1.40
N MET A 515 -13.56 -1.97 1.75
CA MET A 515 -14.38 -0.81 2.11
C MET A 515 -13.99 0.40 1.26
N ILE A 516 -14.98 1.13 0.75
CA ILE A 516 -14.78 2.45 0.13
C ILE A 516 -15.61 3.45 0.92
N LEU A 517 -14.96 4.40 1.59
CA LEU A 517 -15.64 5.49 2.31
C LEU A 517 -15.67 6.73 1.44
N VAL A 518 -16.86 7.27 1.21
CA VAL A 518 -17.12 8.45 0.40
C VAL A 518 -17.85 9.47 1.26
N ARG A 519 -17.25 10.65 1.45
CA ARG A 519 -17.93 11.77 2.11
C ARG A 519 -18.67 12.59 1.07
N GLY A 520 -19.95 12.88 1.31
CA GLY A 520 -20.82 13.58 0.37
C GLY A 520 -20.23 14.89 -0.20
N PRO A 521 -19.62 15.77 0.61
CA PRO A 521 -18.97 16.99 0.10
C PRO A 521 -17.83 16.71 -0.87
N GLU A 522 -17.12 15.59 -0.75
CA GLU A 522 -16.01 15.22 -1.64
C GLU A 522 -16.48 14.94 -3.08
N ILE A 523 -17.73 14.54 -3.29
CA ILE A 523 -18.30 14.33 -4.64
C ILE A 523 -18.64 15.69 -5.29
N LEU A 524 -19.09 16.65 -4.49
CA LEU A 524 -19.58 17.96 -4.96
C LEU A 524 -18.45 18.97 -5.18
N SER A 525 -17.44 18.99 -4.29
CA SER A 525 -16.38 20.00 -4.31
C SER A 525 -15.26 19.68 -5.31
N LYS A 526 -15.11 18.41 -5.73
CA LYS A 526 -13.96 17.96 -6.52
C LYS A 526 -14.11 18.20 -8.04
N TRP A 527 -15.31 18.48 -8.57
CA TRP A 527 -15.53 18.57 -10.02
C TRP A 527 -16.64 19.57 -10.39
N LEU A 528 -16.26 20.75 -10.88
CA LEU A 528 -17.16 21.62 -11.65
C LEU A 528 -17.46 20.94 -13.00
N GLY A 529 -18.49 20.08 -13.04
CA GLY A 529 -19.04 19.53 -14.29
C GLY A 529 -18.94 18.02 -14.52
N GLU A 530 -18.23 17.23 -13.69
CA GLU A 530 -18.04 15.77 -13.89
C GLU A 530 -18.34 14.87 -12.67
N SER A 531 -19.17 15.32 -11.71
CA SER A 531 -19.52 14.51 -10.53
C SER A 531 -20.18 13.15 -10.86
N GLU A 532 -20.76 12.99 -12.06
CA GLU A 532 -21.32 11.72 -12.55
C GLU A 532 -20.25 10.65 -12.81
N LYS A 533 -19.13 11.04 -13.45
CA LYS A 533 -18.01 10.13 -13.72
C LYS A 533 -17.42 9.60 -12.41
N ALA A 534 -17.36 10.44 -11.39
CA ALA A 534 -16.87 10.06 -10.07
C ALA A 534 -17.73 8.94 -9.44
N VAL A 535 -19.07 9.03 -9.52
CA VAL A 535 -19.96 7.96 -9.03
C VAL A 535 -19.72 6.67 -9.80
N ARG A 536 -19.62 6.71 -11.13
CA ARG A 536 -19.30 5.52 -11.95
C ARG A 536 -17.97 4.89 -11.55
N GLU A 537 -16.95 5.72 -11.29
CA GLU A 537 -15.63 5.25 -10.92
C GLU A 537 -15.63 4.57 -9.54
N ILE A 538 -16.36 5.13 -8.55
CA ILE A 538 -16.54 4.51 -7.23
C ILE A 538 -17.10 3.10 -7.39
N PHE A 539 -18.19 2.94 -8.15
CA PHE A 539 -18.83 1.64 -8.33
C PHE A 539 -18.00 0.70 -9.20
N ARG A 540 -17.25 1.20 -10.20
CA ARG A 540 -16.27 0.41 -10.96
C ARG A 540 -15.20 -0.17 -10.04
N LYS A 541 -14.61 0.66 -9.17
CA LYS A 541 -13.61 0.23 -8.17
C LYS A 541 -14.21 -0.75 -7.16
N ALA A 542 -15.44 -0.52 -6.71
CA ALA A 542 -16.15 -1.42 -5.81
C ALA A 542 -16.41 -2.80 -6.45
N LYS A 543 -16.83 -2.83 -7.72
CA LYS A 543 -17.06 -4.05 -8.51
C LYS A 543 -15.76 -4.84 -8.71
N ALA A 544 -14.68 -4.16 -9.10
CA ALA A 544 -13.35 -4.78 -9.25
C ALA A 544 -12.82 -5.35 -7.93
N SER A 545 -13.14 -4.69 -6.81
CA SER A 545 -12.72 -5.08 -5.46
C SER A 545 -13.74 -5.95 -4.71
N SER A 546 -14.70 -6.57 -5.40
CA SER A 546 -15.74 -7.40 -4.80
C SER A 546 -15.13 -8.63 -4.07
N PRO A 547 -15.55 -8.96 -2.83
CA PRO A 547 -16.63 -8.36 -2.05
C PRO A 547 -16.25 -7.00 -1.44
N CYS A 548 -17.14 -6.01 -1.58
CA CYS A 548 -16.87 -4.62 -1.17
C CYS A 548 -18.10 -3.95 -0.52
N VAL A 549 -17.86 -3.06 0.45
CA VAL A 549 -18.86 -2.21 1.11
C VAL A 549 -18.56 -0.75 0.77
N VAL A 550 -19.50 -0.10 0.09
CA VAL A 550 -19.41 1.33 -0.26
C VAL A 550 -20.22 2.13 0.77
N ILE A 551 -19.56 3.01 1.51
CA ILE A 551 -20.17 3.83 2.56
C ILE A 551 -20.23 5.27 2.07
N PHE A 552 -21.44 5.81 1.89
CA PHE A 552 -21.68 7.22 1.63
C PHE A 552 -22.01 7.92 2.96
N ASP A 553 -21.04 8.63 3.52
CA ASP A 553 -21.25 9.49 4.68
C ASP A 553 -21.79 10.85 4.23
N GLU A 554 -22.69 11.44 5.03
CA GLU A 554 -23.43 12.66 4.68
C GLU A 554 -24.16 12.55 3.32
N LEU A 555 -24.90 11.45 3.12
CA LEU A 555 -25.64 11.19 1.88
C LEU A 555 -26.61 12.34 1.52
N ASP A 556 -27.08 13.09 2.52
CA ASP A 556 -27.91 14.27 2.36
C ASP A 556 -27.22 15.45 1.67
N SER A 557 -25.91 15.42 1.44
CA SER A 557 -25.28 16.44 0.58
C SER A 557 -25.51 16.14 -0.91
N ILE A 558 -25.50 14.85 -1.31
CA ILE A 558 -25.60 14.43 -2.72
C ILE A 558 -27.00 14.04 -3.16
N ALA A 559 -27.87 13.67 -2.22
CA ALA A 559 -29.18 13.08 -2.51
C ALA A 559 -30.35 13.85 -1.88
N ARG A 560 -30.42 15.18 -2.11
CA ARG A 560 -31.50 16.02 -1.58
C ARG A 560 -32.78 15.93 -2.40
N SER A 561 -33.91 15.85 -1.71
CA SER A 561 -35.27 16.02 -2.23
C SER A 561 -35.56 17.50 -2.51
N LYS A 562 -36.33 17.75 -3.56
CA LYS A 562 -36.54 19.06 -4.23
C LYS A 562 -36.73 20.29 -3.33
N SER A 563 -36.21 21.43 -3.82
CA SER A 563 -36.76 22.79 -3.69
C SER A 563 -36.15 23.73 -4.75
N GLY A 564 -36.58 23.64 -6.02
CA GLY A 564 -36.24 24.62 -7.08
C GLY A 564 -35.20 24.19 -8.14
N GLU A 565 -35.29 24.81 -9.32
CA GLU A 565 -34.78 24.43 -10.66
C GLU A 565 -33.32 23.94 -10.80
N GLY A 566 -33.15 22.82 -11.54
CA GLY A 566 -32.07 22.64 -12.52
C GLY A 566 -30.62 22.53 -12.02
N GLY A 567 -30.38 21.93 -10.85
CA GLY A 567 -29.03 21.78 -10.30
C GLY A 567 -28.31 20.48 -10.66
N THR A 568 -26.98 20.54 -10.77
CA THR A 568 -26.01 19.43 -10.94
C THR A 568 -26.21 18.24 -9.98
N GLY A 569 -26.96 18.41 -8.88
CA GLY A 569 -27.28 17.32 -7.93
C GLY A 569 -28.24 16.25 -8.48
N GLU A 570 -29.15 16.60 -9.40
CA GLU A 570 -30.15 15.66 -9.93
C GLU A 570 -29.53 14.58 -10.84
N THR A 571 -28.51 14.95 -11.62
CA THR A 571 -27.79 14.01 -12.48
C THR A 571 -26.94 13.04 -11.66
N ILE A 572 -26.34 13.51 -10.56
CA ILE A 572 -25.58 12.68 -9.62
C ILE A 572 -26.48 11.65 -8.93
N LEU A 573 -27.65 12.07 -8.43
CA LEU A 573 -28.62 11.17 -7.82
C LEU A 573 -29.09 10.10 -8.82
N SER A 574 -29.42 10.50 -10.05
CA SER A 574 -29.85 9.57 -11.10
C SER A 574 -28.77 8.51 -11.40
N GLN A 575 -27.51 8.93 -11.51
CA GLN A 575 -26.39 8.01 -11.72
C GLN A 575 -26.16 7.07 -10.53
N LEU A 576 -26.26 7.60 -9.30
CA LEU A 576 -26.13 6.80 -8.08
C LEU A 576 -27.21 5.70 -8.02
N LEU A 577 -28.45 6.04 -8.38
CA LEU A 577 -29.56 5.08 -8.45
C LEU A 577 -29.31 3.98 -9.49
N THR A 578 -28.86 4.36 -10.68
CA THR A 578 -28.50 3.40 -11.75
C THR A 578 -27.41 2.43 -11.28
N GLU A 579 -26.35 2.92 -10.64
CA GLU A 579 -25.25 2.06 -10.17
C GLU A 579 -25.67 1.10 -9.04
N ILE A 580 -26.53 1.55 -8.12
CA ILE A 580 -27.07 0.69 -7.05
C ILE A 580 -27.93 -0.44 -7.65
N GLU A 581 -28.70 -0.14 -8.71
CA GLU A 581 -29.53 -1.14 -9.39
C GLU A 581 -28.71 -2.13 -10.23
N GLU A 582 -27.75 -1.62 -11.01
CA GLU A 582 -26.86 -2.42 -11.87
C GLU A 582 -25.90 -3.31 -11.08
N GLY A 583 -25.55 -2.94 -9.83
CA GLY A 583 -24.68 -3.72 -8.95
C GLY A 583 -25.19 -5.11 -8.53
N SER A 584 -26.32 -5.58 -9.07
CA SER A 584 -27.01 -6.84 -8.71
C SER A 584 -26.14 -8.11 -8.82
N SER A 585 -25.09 -8.10 -9.64
CA SER A 585 -24.24 -9.27 -9.92
C SER A 585 -22.91 -9.27 -9.16
N SER A 586 -22.47 -8.15 -8.60
CA SER A 586 -21.26 -8.04 -7.78
C SER A 586 -21.61 -8.06 -6.30
N ARG A 587 -20.80 -8.70 -5.42
CA ARG A 587 -21.03 -8.73 -3.96
C ARG A 587 -20.68 -7.37 -3.34
N VAL A 588 -21.38 -6.33 -3.79
CA VAL A 588 -21.20 -4.94 -3.41
C VAL A 588 -22.41 -4.50 -2.61
N VAL A 589 -22.19 -4.02 -1.39
CA VAL A 589 -23.23 -3.51 -0.51
C VAL A 589 -23.06 -2.00 -0.35
N VAL A 590 -24.16 -1.26 -0.42
CA VAL A 590 -24.15 0.21 -0.30
C VAL A 590 -24.75 0.65 1.03
N ILE A 591 -24.02 1.45 1.80
CA ILE A 591 -24.48 2.02 3.07
C ILE A 591 -24.56 3.53 2.92
N GLY A 592 -25.77 4.09 3.08
CA GLY A 592 -25.98 5.52 3.20
C GLY A 592 -26.00 5.94 4.67
N ILE A 593 -25.31 7.01 5.04
CA ILE A 593 -25.38 7.59 6.38
C ILE A 593 -25.90 9.03 6.26
N THR A 594 -26.86 9.39 7.10
CA THR A 594 -27.32 10.78 7.18
C THR A 594 -27.69 11.18 8.60
N ASN A 595 -27.52 12.47 8.91
CA ASN A 595 -28.10 13.09 10.10
C ASN A 595 -29.49 13.67 9.80
N ARG A 596 -29.80 13.89 8.53
CA ARG A 596 -30.97 14.62 8.02
C ARG A 596 -31.75 13.78 7.02
N PRO A 597 -32.51 12.77 7.49
CA PRO A 597 -33.32 11.97 6.59
C PRO A 597 -34.52 12.74 6.00
N ASP A 598 -34.90 13.89 6.60
CA ASP A 598 -35.97 14.78 6.14
C ASP A 598 -35.73 15.38 4.76
N VAL A 599 -34.45 15.61 4.41
CA VAL A 599 -34.07 16.19 3.11
C VAL A 599 -33.73 15.12 2.08
N LEU A 600 -33.72 13.83 2.41
CA LEU A 600 -33.35 12.79 1.47
C LEU A 600 -34.44 12.53 0.43
N ASP A 601 -34.04 12.21 -0.80
CA ASP A 601 -34.97 11.78 -1.83
C ASP A 601 -35.52 10.36 -1.54
N ASN A 602 -36.85 10.25 -1.46
CA ASN A 602 -37.54 8.99 -1.17
C ASN A 602 -37.31 7.88 -2.21
N SER A 603 -36.82 8.22 -3.41
CA SER A 603 -36.47 7.23 -4.43
C SER A 603 -35.32 6.33 -3.97
N LEU A 604 -34.43 6.77 -3.08
CA LEU A 604 -33.36 5.95 -2.51
C LEU A 604 -33.88 4.81 -1.61
N LEU A 605 -35.04 5.02 -0.98
CA LEU A 605 -35.66 4.12 0.00
C LEU A 605 -36.49 3.00 -0.65
N ARG A 606 -36.57 2.96 -1.98
CA ARG A 606 -37.34 1.95 -2.71
C ARG A 606 -36.62 0.60 -2.72
N THR A 607 -37.41 -0.46 -2.79
CA THR A 607 -36.92 -1.84 -2.86
C THR A 607 -35.99 -2.05 -4.06
N GLY A 608 -34.86 -2.70 -3.85
CA GLY A 608 -33.75 -2.86 -4.79
C GLY A 608 -32.65 -1.80 -4.66
N ARG A 609 -32.73 -0.91 -3.65
CA ARG A 609 -31.76 0.18 -3.40
C ARG A 609 -31.28 0.16 -1.94
N LEU A 610 -31.66 1.15 -1.12
CA LEU A 610 -31.39 1.16 0.32
C LEU A 610 -32.54 0.47 1.06
N ASP A 611 -32.63 -0.85 0.87
CA ASP A 611 -33.75 -1.68 1.36
C ASP A 611 -33.89 -1.66 2.89
N LEU A 612 -32.78 -1.53 3.60
CA LEU A 612 -32.74 -1.60 5.05
C LEU A 612 -32.61 -0.20 5.65
N VAL A 613 -33.69 0.32 6.24
CA VAL A 613 -33.70 1.66 6.84
C VAL A 613 -33.59 1.54 8.36
N LEU A 614 -32.44 1.94 8.91
CA LEU A 614 -32.06 1.76 10.32
C LEU A 614 -31.94 3.10 11.04
N TYR A 615 -32.75 3.26 12.09
CA TYR A 615 -32.64 4.38 13.02
C TYR A 615 -31.65 4.04 14.13
N VAL A 616 -30.62 4.87 14.31
CA VAL A 616 -29.67 4.78 15.43
C VAL A 616 -30.14 5.71 16.54
N PRO A 617 -30.70 5.18 17.64
CA PRO A 617 -31.15 5.99 18.76
C PRO A 617 -29.95 6.50 19.58
N PRO A 618 -30.16 7.53 20.42
CA PRO A 618 -29.27 7.86 21.52
C PRO A 618 -28.93 6.62 22.38
N PRO A 619 -27.69 6.54 22.93
CA PRO A 619 -27.30 5.40 23.74
C PRO A 619 -28.05 5.37 25.08
N ASP A 620 -28.58 4.19 25.43
CA ASP A 620 -29.18 3.89 26.72
C ASP A 620 -28.11 3.77 27.82
N GLU A 621 -28.51 3.58 29.08
CA GLU A 621 -27.54 3.50 30.19
C GLU A 621 -26.53 2.36 30.01
N LYS A 622 -26.98 1.20 29.52
CA LYS A 622 -26.10 0.06 29.22
C LYS A 622 -25.15 0.38 28.07
N GLY A 623 -25.65 0.95 26.98
CA GLY A 623 -24.83 1.39 25.84
C GLY A 623 -23.80 2.44 26.24
N ARG A 624 -24.16 3.42 27.08
CA ARG A 624 -23.19 4.41 27.60
C ARG A 624 -22.11 3.76 28.45
N LEU A 625 -22.46 2.82 29.32
CA LEU A 625 -21.47 2.08 30.11
C LEU A 625 -20.48 1.32 29.22
N GLU A 626 -20.95 0.66 28.16
CA GLU A 626 -20.08 -0.02 27.20
C GLU A 626 -19.19 0.94 26.44
N ILE A 627 -19.75 2.05 25.94
CA ILE A 627 -18.98 3.10 25.25
C ILE A 627 -17.88 3.64 26.16
N ILE A 628 -18.19 3.95 27.42
CA ILE A 628 -17.21 4.44 28.39
C ILE A 628 -16.11 3.40 28.63
N LYS A 629 -16.45 2.11 28.76
CA LYS A 629 -15.45 1.04 28.93
C LYS A 629 -14.49 0.96 27.74
N ILE A 630 -15.01 1.07 26.52
CA ILE A 630 -14.20 1.05 25.29
C ILE A 630 -13.26 2.26 25.26
N LEU A 631 -13.80 3.47 25.50
CA LEU A 631 -13.02 4.71 25.48
C LEU A 631 -11.93 4.74 26.56
N THR A 632 -12.20 4.16 27.73
CA THR A 632 -11.28 4.17 28.88
C THR A 632 -10.27 3.03 28.89
N GLN A 633 -10.35 2.07 27.95
CA GLN A 633 -9.49 0.88 27.95
C GLN A 633 -7.99 1.20 27.87
N LYS A 634 -7.62 2.29 27.18
CA LYS A 634 -6.22 2.77 27.06
C LYS A 634 -5.85 3.82 28.11
N MET A 635 -6.80 4.24 28.95
CA MET A 635 -6.60 5.34 29.89
C MET A 635 -6.14 4.80 31.25
N PRO A 636 -5.13 5.43 31.90
CA PRO A 636 -4.71 5.05 33.24
C PRO A 636 -5.73 5.54 34.27
N LEU A 637 -6.71 4.71 34.60
CA LEU A 637 -7.72 5.02 35.62
C LEU A 637 -7.20 4.74 37.04
N ALA A 638 -7.59 5.59 37.99
CA ALA A 638 -7.43 5.33 39.41
C ALA A 638 -8.55 4.41 39.93
N SER A 639 -8.31 3.74 41.06
CA SER A 639 -9.21 2.74 41.64
C SER A 639 -10.53 3.32 42.19
N ASP A 640 -10.60 4.64 42.33
CA ASP A 640 -11.79 5.39 42.76
C ASP A 640 -12.79 5.61 41.63
N VAL A 641 -12.41 5.38 40.37
CA VAL A 641 -13.28 5.61 39.21
C VAL A 641 -14.27 4.45 39.04
N LYS A 642 -15.56 4.74 39.20
CA LYS A 642 -16.66 3.81 38.95
C LYS A 642 -17.41 4.18 37.67
N LEU A 643 -17.19 3.40 36.61
CA LEU A 643 -17.77 3.67 35.29
C LEU A 643 -19.30 3.61 35.28
N GLN A 644 -19.90 2.80 36.15
CA GLN A 644 -21.36 2.70 36.31
C GLN A 644 -21.97 4.02 36.80
N GLU A 645 -21.35 4.68 37.79
CA GLU A 645 -21.84 5.95 38.32
C GLU A 645 -21.77 7.06 37.25
N ILE A 646 -20.72 7.03 36.42
CA ILE A 646 -20.57 7.96 35.29
C ILE A 646 -21.67 7.71 34.25
N ALA A 647 -21.97 6.45 33.89
CA ALA A 647 -23.00 6.12 32.91
C ALA A 647 -24.41 6.58 33.32
N VAL A 648 -24.70 6.56 34.62
CA VAL A 648 -25.94 7.10 35.23
C VAL A 648 -25.95 8.63 35.14
N ALA A 649 -24.83 9.29 35.47
CA ALA A 649 -24.73 10.75 35.45
C ALA A 649 -24.78 11.36 34.03
N THR A 650 -24.36 10.63 33.00
CA THR A 650 -24.30 11.11 31.61
C THR A 650 -25.60 10.87 30.83
N GLN A 651 -26.75 11.17 31.41
CA GLN A 651 -28.03 11.03 30.70
C GLN A 651 -28.08 11.98 29.48
N ASN A 652 -28.56 11.48 28.33
CA ASN A 652 -28.63 12.19 27.04
C ASN A 652 -27.28 12.53 26.38
N TYR A 653 -26.17 11.96 26.86
CA TYR A 653 -24.88 12.08 26.19
C TYR A 653 -24.82 11.15 24.99
N THR A 654 -24.33 11.67 23.87
CA THR A 654 -23.98 10.87 22.70
C THR A 654 -22.63 10.16 22.89
N GLY A 655 -22.28 9.23 21.99
CA GLY A 655 -20.95 8.63 21.98
C GLY A 655 -19.83 9.67 21.81
N ALA A 656 -20.07 10.71 21.01
CA ALA A 656 -19.15 11.83 20.85
C ALA A 656 -19.01 12.68 22.14
N ASP A 657 -20.12 12.91 22.86
CA ASP A 657 -20.07 13.64 24.14
C ASP A 657 -19.31 12.85 25.21
N LEU A 658 -19.48 11.51 25.25
CA LEU A 658 -18.73 10.63 26.15
C LEU A 658 -17.23 10.62 25.82
N ALA A 659 -16.86 10.63 24.54
CA ALA A 659 -15.48 10.78 24.12
C ALA A 659 -14.89 12.14 24.53
N ALA A 660 -15.67 13.22 24.37
CA ALA A 660 -15.27 14.55 24.81
C ALA A 660 -15.11 14.61 26.35
N LEU A 661 -15.99 13.95 27.10
CA LEU A 661 -15.89 13.83 28.56
C LEU A 661 -14.61 13.12 28.99
N CYS A 662 -14.29 11.96 28.41
CA CYS A 662 -13.07 11.22 28.72
C CYS A 662 -11.81 12.03 28.37
N ARG A 663 -11.83 12.74 27.23
CA ARG A 663 -10.73 13.61 26.81
C ARG A 663 -10.53 14.77 27.78
N GLU A 664 -11.61 15.44 28.20
CA GLU A 664 -11.51 16.54 29.16
C GLU A 664 -11.01 16.05 30.53
N ALA A 665 -11.43 14.86 30.97
CA ALA A 665 -10.93 14.26 32.21
C ALA A 665 -9.43 13.97 32.15
N ALA A 666 -8.94 13.50 31.00
CA ALA A 666 -7.50 13.31 30.78
C ALA A 666 -6.73 14.65 30.79
N ILE A 667 -7.27 15.70 30.16
CA ILE A 667 -6.65 17.04 30.17
C ILE A 667 -6.58 17.60 31.60
N GLU A 668 -7.62 17.39 32.40
CA GLU A 668 -7.64 17.86 33.80
C GLU A 668 -6.64 17.09 34.68
N ALA A 669 -6.51 15.77 34.47
CA ALA A 669 -5.47 14.96 35.10
C ALA A 669 -4.05 15.43 34.69
N MET A 670 -3.86 15.78 33.41
CA MET A 670 -2.60 16.34 32.91
C MET A 670 -2.30 17.71 33.53
N ARG A 671 -3.30 18.59 33.66
CA ARG A 671 -3.14 19.91 34.31
C ARG A 671 -2.77 19.79 35.79
N SER A 672 -3.31 18.79 36.48
CA SER A 672 -2.98 18.49 37.86
C SER A 672 -1.68 17.68 38.03
N ASN A 673 -0.96 17.41 36.93
CA ASN A 673 0.26 16.59 36.91
C ASN A 673 0.06 15.17 37.50
N SER A 674 -1.17 14.66 37.44
CA SER A 674 -1.51 13.32 37.91
C SER A 674 -1.22 12.28 36.82
N ILE A 675 -0.59 11.17 37.21
CA ILE A 675 -0.30 10.04 36.32
C ILE A 675 -1.57 9.21 36.03
N LYS A 676 -2.59 9.29 36.92
CA LYS A 676 -3.84 8.55 36.80
C LYS A 676 -5.04 9.48 36.85
N ILE A 677 -6.09 9.14 36.10
CA ILE A 677 -7.34 9.90 36.05
C ILE A 677 -8.23 9.43 37.20
N SER A 678 -8.65 10.38 38.03
CA SER A 678 -9.46 10.17 39.23
C SER A 678 -10.93 10.46 39.01
N SER A 679 -11.79 10.09 39.97
CA SER A 679 -13.22 10.42 39.93
C SER A 679 -13.46 11.92 40.04
N HIS A 680 -12.53 12.67 40.64
CA HIS A 680 -12.60 14.13 40.74
C HIS A 680 -12.46 14.79 39.36
N ASP A 681 -11.58 14.26 38.50
CA ASP A 681 -11.36 14.79 37.15
C ASP A 681 -12.63 14.63 36.31
N PHE A 682 -13.25 13.44 36.32
CA PHE A 682 -14.54 13.21 35.67
C PHE A 682 -15.65 14.13 36.19
N SER A 683 -15.69 14.37 37.51
CA SER A 683 -16.67 15.27 38.13
C SER A 683 -16.53 16.72 37.65
N ASN A 684 -15.30 17.19 37.42
CA ASN A 684 -15.05 18.51 36.88
C ASN A 684 -15.34 18.59 35.38
N SER A 685 -15.04 17.52 34.63
CA SER A 685 -15.35 17.43 33.21
C SER A 685 -16.86 17.43 32.95
N LEU A 686 -17.67 16.78 33.80
CA LEU A 686 -19.14 16.79 33.72
C LEU A 686 -19.74 18.20 33.83
N LYS A 687 -19.08 19.14 34.51
CA LYS A 687 -19.53 20.55 34.58
C LYS A 687 -19.30 21.31 33.27
N ARG A 688 -18.34 20.87 32.45
CA ARG A 688 -17.91 21.56 31.22
C ARG A 688 -18.57 20.98 29.99
N VAL A 689 -18.59 19.65 29.86
CA VAL A 689 -19.20 18.97 28.71
C VAL A 689 -20.69 18.85 28.96
N ARG A 690 -21.53 19.47 28.13
CA ARG A 690 -23.00 19.39 28.22
C ARG A 690 -23.53 18.30 27.26
N PRO A 691 -24.71 17.71 27.54
CA PRO A 691 -25.33 16.75 26.63
C PRO A 691 -25.75 17.43 25.33
N SER A 692 -25.46 16.78 24.19
CA SER A 692 -25.82 17.32 22.87
C SER A 692 -27.27 17.03 22.46
N ILE A 693 -27.93 16.04 23.08
CA ILE A 693 -29.33 15.68 22.76
C ILE A 693 -30.29 16.41 23.70
N THR A 694 -31.09 17.31 23.13
CA THR A 694 -32.23 17.92 23.82
C THR A 694 -33.49 17.08 23.63
N LYS A 695 -34.47 17.25 24.52
CA LYS A 695 -35.77 16.57 24.42
C LYS A 695 -36.50 16.86 23.10
N GLU A 696 -36.32 18.06 22.56
CA GLU A 696 -36.90 18.47 21.27
C GLU A 696 -36.31 17.71 20.09
N VAL A 697 -34.97 17.51 20.09
CA VAL A 697 -34.28 16.75 19.05
C VAL A 697 -34.72 15.28 19.08
N ASP A 698 -34.84 14.70 20.26
CA ASP A 698 -35.31 13.31 20.43
C ASP A 698 -36.76 13.13 19.95
N GLN A 699 -37.66 14.06 20.30
CA GLN A 699 -39.04 14.07 19.80
C GLN A 699 -39.10 14.20 18.28
N TRP A 700 -38.28 15.08 17.69
CA TRP A 700 -38.21 15.25 16.24
C TRP A 700 -37.81 13.96 15.52
N TYR A 701 -36.75 13.28 15.97
CA TYR A 701 -36.33 12.00 15.37
C TYR A 701 -37.39 10.90 15.52
N ASN A 702 -38.14 10.87 16.61
CA ASN A 702 -39.26 9.93 16.78
C ASN A 702 -40.38 10.21 15.77
N THR A 703 -40.77 11.47 15.55
CA THR A 703 -41.75 11.85 14.51
C THR A 703 -41.26 11.51 13.10
N VAL A 704 -39.98 11.74 12.82
CA VAL A 704 -39.36 11.41 11.53
C VAL A 704 -39.32 9.90 11.30
N LYS A 705 -39.01 9.11 12.33
CA LYS A 705 -39.05 7.65 12.29
C LYS A 705 -40.43 7.13 11.90
N GLU A 706 -41.49 7.67 12.50
CA GLU A 706 -42.87 7.33 12.14
C GLU A 706 -43.16 7.67 10.67
N THR A 707 -42.75 8.86 10.21
CA THR A 707 -42.95 9.31 8.84
C THR A 707 -42.26 8.40 7.82
N ILE A 708 -40.99 8.05 8.04
CA ILE A 708 -40.21 7.19 7.15
C ILE A 708 -40.77 5.75 7.15
N SER A 709 -41.21 5.26 8.32
CA SER A 709 -41.84 3.94 8.42
C SER A 709 -43.17 3.84 7.64
N ASN A 710 -43.84 4.96 7.38
CA ASN A 710 -45.06 5.01 6.56
C ASN A 710 -44.76 5.09 5.05
N VAL A 711 -43.57 5.54 4.65
CA VAL A 711 -43.12 5.61 3.25
C VAL A 711 -42.64 4.25 2.74
N VAL A 712 -42.11 3.41 3.63
CA VAL A 712 -41.77 2.01 3.32
C VAL A 712 -43.07 1.18 3.41
N PRO A 713 -43.51 0.49 2.34
CA PRO A 713 -44.74 -0.29 2.39
C PRO A 713 -44.62 -1.36 3.49
N LYS A 714 -45.52 -1.31 4.47
CA LYS A 714 -45.67 -2.39 5.45
C LYS A 714 -45.91 -3.67 4.68
N THR A 715 -45.06 -4.67 4.88
CA THR A 715 -45.41 -6.04 4.52
C THR A 715 -46.64 -6.38 5.37
N GLU A 716 -47.79 -6.56 4.73
CA GLU A 716 -49.04 -6.89 5.39
C GLU A 716 -48.84 -8.13 6.26
N ASP A 717 -48.86 -7.95 7.59
CA ASP A 717 -49.16 -9.04 8.50
C ASP A 717 -50.54 -9.56 8.11
N LYS A 718 -50.58 -10.80 7.62
CA LYS A 718 -51.81 -11.54 7.39
C LYS A 718 -52.55 -11.74 8.71
N SER A 719 -53.36 -10.77 9.11
CA SER A 719 -54.50 -10.99 9.97
C SER A 719 -55.76 -10.97 9.11
N PHE A 720 -56.07 -12.09 8.48
CA PHE A 720 -57.41 -12.39 7.99
C PHE A 720 -57.88 -13.68 8.66
N TYR A 721 -58.63 -13.51 9.76
CA TYR A 721 -59.70 -14.44 10.08
C TYR A 721 -60.83 -14.18 9.08
N GLY A 722 -61.32 -15.23 8.44
CA GLY A 722 -62.41 -15.21 7.47
C GLY A 722 -62.34 -16.41 6.55
#